data_AF-A0A8T3MAN0-F1
#
_entry.id   AF-A0A8T3MAN0-F1
#
_cell.length_a   1.000
_cell.length_b   1.000
_cell.length_c   1.000
_cell.angle_alpha   90.00
_cell.angle_beta   90.00
_cell.angle_gamma   90.00
#
_symmetry.space_group_name_H-M   'P 1'
#
loop_
_entity.id
_entity.type
_entity.pdbx_description
1 polymer ?
#
loop_
_entity_poly.entity_id
_entity_poly.type
_entity_poly.pdbx_seq_one_letter_code
_entity_poly.pdbx_strand_id
1 'polypeptide(L)'
;EELKAGRIPALVATSSLELGIDMGAVDLVIQVESPTSVARGLQRVGRAGHQVGAPSKGVIFPKYRGDLLEVAVVTRRMHEGEIEATKIPRNPLDVLAQQVVAMTVMDRWTGDDIFRTVTAAAPYETLTRDVLDGVLGMLAGAYPSDEFAELKPRVVWDRVTDTIEGRRDARVVAVTSGGTIPDRGLFGVFMEGEAGTPGRRVGELDEEMVYELRAGMHGDVIVLGASSWRVLEIGHDRVTVSPAPGVPGKLPFWKGDAVGRPIELGRALGAFVAEMEADLGRGAKGRRDATQRLREHHDLDERAAENLIAYLEDEREATGALPTDKRVVVERFRDELGDWRITLLTPFGGRVHAPWSLAIESRLQERLGMDVQTIWSDDGIAIRMPEGEGSLDGVEELLFPAADDVEDLVVGQVANSALFASRFRENAARALLLPRRRPGTRTPLWQQRQRAADLLAVASRYGSFPILVETYRECLSDVFDLDALREILGGISSREIAVHGVETPKASPFASSLLFDYVAAYMYDGDAPLAERRAGALTLDRDLLRELLGQEELRELIDPDALADLELSLQAFVEDRQATTLDQVHDLLRRLGDLSADEVSARTVGGATIAVPWLRDLGSARRAVRVRIAGDERWIAIEDVGRYRDAVGVTAPVGVPDAFLGPATGALEGLLARYARTHGPFLTPEPARRWGLPVGIVNDGLERLLANGSLLLGEFRPGGAEREWCGPDVLRLLRRRSLARLRREVEPVDPAALGRFLPAWHGLAPVGGPGSDATPFRGTAALERLAEVVDQLAGVSIPASVLERDVLPARVPGYQARLLDELGALGEVGWVGRGSLGRDDGRIALFRPGRDALRPTSPVDGMERPDSERHDRIREHLARRGASFYREIHAAAGGGADRAILDALWDLVWAGEVTNDTFAPLRALRWKRPTGGNGSRRPRPGRLTSLGPPEAAGRWSLVEPVADLTATERLHAQALALLERHGVLTREAVAAEGVEGGFAGVYPVLRALEEAGRIRRGYFVDGLGAAQFALAGALDRLRAVREPADRPAETAVHLLAAADPANPYGAALSWPRRGETDRRPLQRAAGAYVVLVDGVAALYLERGGSTLQTLAPADDPAVAAVALRAMATLVSTGRTRELVIRKIDGLPVGESPWREVLTAAGFSAGYRGLTIRGAR
;
A
#
# COMPACT_ATOMS: atom_id res chain seq x y z
N GLU A 1 17.68 28.71 -13.69
CA GLU A 1 18.81 28.61 -14.63
C GLU A 1 18.43 28.43 -16.10
N GLU A 2 17.95 27.29 -16.57
CA GLU A 2 17.73 27.10 -18.02
C GLU A 2 16.65 27.99 -18.63
N LEU A 3 15.55 28.22 -17.90
CA LEU A 3 14.52 29.20 -18.28
C LEU A 3 15.09 30.62 -18.30
N LYS A 4 15.84 31.01 -17.27
CA LYS A 4 16.49 32.33 -17.17
C LYS A 4 17.49 32.59 -18.30
N ALA A 5 18.18 31.54 -18.74
CA ALA A 5 19.12 31.57 -19.87
C ALA A 5 18.44 31.51 -21.24
N GLY A 6 17.09 31.42 -21.31
CA GLY A 6 16.34 31.29 -22.55
C GLY A 6 16.58 29.98 -23.31
N ARG A 7 17.15 28.95 -22.65
CA ARG A 7 17.42 27.64 -23.29
C ARG A 7 16.17 26.76 -23.36
N ILE A 8 15.25 26.93 -22.42
CA ILE A 8 13.94 26.28 -22.43
C ILE A 8 12.92 27.29 -22.98
N PRO A 9 12.16 26.94 -24.03
CA PRO A 9 11.21 27.85 -24.66
C PRO A 9 9.90 28.02 -23.87
N ALA A 10 9.52 27.05 -23.02
CA ALA A 10 8.29 27.10 -22.23
C ALA A 10 8.38 26.24 -20.97
N LEU A 11 7.70 26.66 -19.89
CA LEU A 11 7.60 25.93 -18.63
C LEU A 11 6.15 25.97 -18.11
N VAL A 12 5.62 24.81 -17.74
CA VAL A 12 4.33 24.69 -17.05
C VAL A 12 4.59 24.58 -15.55
N ALA A 13 3.97 25.44 -14.76
CA ALA A 13 4.20 25.52 -13.31
C ALA A 13 2.92 25.78 -12.52
N THR A 14 2.97 25.45 -11.23
CA THR A 14 1.94 25.80 -10.23
C THR A 14 2.24 27.18 -9.61
N SER A 15 1.59 27.51 -8.48
CA SER A 15 1.88 28.73 -7.70
C SER A 15 3.33 28.84 -7.18
N SER A 16 4.14 27.79 -7.33
CA SER A 16 5.58 27.79 -7.02
C SER A 16 6.39 28.87 -7.74
N LEU A 17 5.93 29.34 -8.91
CA LEU A 17 6.57 30.44 -9.67
C LEU A 17 5.80 31.77 -9.58
N GLU A 18 4.82 31.86 -8.68
CA GLU A 18 4.00 33.06 -8.50
C GLU A 18 4.80 34.20 -7.83
N LEU A 19 5.77 33.86 -6.97
CA LEU A 19 6.52 34.82 -6.13
C LEU A 19 7.99 35.00 -6.54
N GLY A 20 8.39 36.26 -6.73
CA GLY A 20 9.74 36.78 -6.47
C GLY A 20 10.89 36.40 -7.41
N ILE A 21 10.67 35.58 -8.43
CA ILE A 21 11.73 35.17 -9.35
C ILE A 21 11.80 36.06 -10.60
N ASP A 22 12.96 36.68 -10.82
CA ASP A 22 13.29 37.43 -12.03
C ASP A 22 13.75 36.47 -13.14
N MET A 23 12.89 36.32 -14.15
CA MET A 23 13.09 35.50 -15.33
C MET A 23 13.03 36.39 -16.58
N GLY A 24 13.98 37.32 -16.74
CA GLY A 24 13.99 38.31 -17.81
C GLY A 24 13.93 37.81 -19.27
N ALA A 25 13.99 36.48 -19.51
CA ALA A 25 13.80 35.86 -20.82
C ALA A 25 12.34 35.48 -21.13
N VAL A 26 11.43 35.54 -20.16
CA VAL A 26 10.01 35.19 -20.34
C VAL A 26 9.27 36.39 -20.93
N ASP A 27 8.68 36.22 -22.11
CA ASP A 27 7.97 37.27 -22.86
C ASP A 27 6.45 37.01 -22.94
N LEU A 28 5.98 35.85 -22.50
CA LEU A 28 4.57 35.45 -22.48
C LEU A 28 4.27 34.55 -21.28
N VAL A 29 3.14 34.81 -20.61
CA VAL A 29 2.55 33.92 -19.61
C VAL A 29 1.23 33.37 -20.14
N ILE A 30 1.02 32.07 -20.03
CA ILE A 30 -0.25 31.41 -20.36
C ILE A 30 -0.86 30.93 -19.05
N GLN A 31 -2.01 31.47 -18.70
CA GLN A 31 -2.79 31.08 -17.53
C GLN A 31 -3.93 30.17 -18.01
N VAL A 32 -3.95 28.92 -17.53
CA VAL A 32 -5.06 27.99 -17.78
C VAL A 32 -5.98 28.08 -16.58
N GLU A 33 -7.29 28.18 -16.82
CA GLU A 33 -8.31 28.49 -15.79
C GLU A 33 -8.21 29.91 -15.25
N SER A 34 -9.32 30.43 -14.71
CA SER A 34 -9.29 31.67 -13.94
C SER A 34 -8.26 31.57 -12.80
N PRO A 35 -7.47 32.63 -12.54
CA PRO A 35 -6.55 32.64 -11.40
C PRO A 35 -7.27 32.77 -10.04
N THR A 36 -8.61 32.87 -10.03
CA THR A 36 -9.53 33.01 -8.87
C THR A 36 -9.29 34.20 -7.93
N SER A 37 -8.21 34.94 -8.16
CA SER A 37 -7.87 36.22 -7.53
C SER A 37 -7.15 37.11 -8.54
N VAL A 38 -7.49 38.39 -8.52
CA VAL A 38 -6.88 39.46 -9.31
C VAL A 38 -5.41 39.63 -8.94
N ALA A 39 -5.08 39.61 -7.64
CA ALA A 39 -3.70 39.70 -7.18
C ALA A 39 -2.83 38.55 -7.73
N ARG A 40 -3.36 37.33 -7.74
CA ARG A 40 -2.67 36.17 -8.34
C ARG A 40 -2.48 36.33 -9.85
N GLY A 41 -3.53 36.77 -10.55
CA GLY A 41 -3.47 37.06 -11.98
C GLY A 41 -2.36 38.06 -12.32
N LEU A 42 -2.29 39.18 -11.58
CA LEU A 42 -1.25 40.20 -11.74
C LEU A 42 0.15 39.67 -11.45
N GLN A 43 0.34 38.92 -10.35
CA GLN A 43 1.65 38.34 -10.01
C GLN A 43 2.13 37.33 -11.06
N ARG A 44 1.23 36.51 -11.60
CA ARG A 44 1.55 35.52 -12.63
C ARG A 44 1.86 36.16 -13.96
N VAL A 45 0.98 37.03 -14.47
CA VAL A 45 1.19 37.72 -15.76
C VAL A 45 2.39 38.65 -15.70
N GLY A 46 2.67 39.26 -14.53
CA GLY A 46 3.86 40.08 -14.28
C GLY A 46 5.20 39.34 -14.40
N ARG A 47 5.19 38.01 -14.61
CA ARG A 47 6.40 37.24 -14.95
C ARG A 47 6.81 37.41 -16.41
N ALA A 48 5.89 37.75 -17.30
CA ALA A 48 6.20 38.11 -18.68
C ALA A 48 6.72 39.55 -18.75
N GLY A 49 7.78 39.77 -19.53
CA GLY A 49 8.33 41.10 -19.74
C GLY A 49 8.82 41.74 -18.44
N HIS A 50 9.45 40.97 -17.55
CA HIS A 50 9.88 41.41 -16.22
C HIS A 50 11.08 42.39 -16.26
N GLN A 51 10.89 43.54 -16.91
CA GLN A 51 11.85 44.62 -17.11
C GLN A 51 11.13 45.95 -16.92
N VAL A 52 11.83 46.95 -16.36
CA VAL A 52 11.23 48.28 -16.15
C VAL A 52 10.78 48.88 -17.48
N GLY A 53 9.49 49.20 -17.58
CA GLY A 53 8.88 49.81 -18.77
C GLY A 53 8.50 48.82 -19.89
N ALA A 54 8.75 47.53 -19.72
CA ALA A 54 8.29 46.52 -20.68
C ALA A 54 6.84 46.10 -20.36
N PRO A 55 5.98 45.87 -21.39
CA PRO A 55 4.63 45.38 -21.17
C PRO A 55 4.64 43.89 -20.83
N SER A 56 3.89 43.51 -19.79
CA SER A 56 3.62 42.09 -19.48
C SER A 56 2.53 41.55 -20.39
N LYS A 57 2.82 40.44 -21.08
CA LYS A 57 1.85 39.76 -21.96
C LYS A 57 1.35 38.49 -21.29
N GLY A 58 0.04 38.41 -21.11
CA GLY A 58 -0.66 37.23 -20.59
C GLY A 58 -1.75 36.77 -21.55
N VAL A 59 -1.94 35.46 -21.67
CA VAL A 59 -3.11 34.86 -22.34
C VAL A 59 -3.79 33.93 -21.36
N ILE A 60 -5.09 34.12 -21.14
CA ILE A 60 -5.89 33.29 -20.24
C ILE A 60 -6.78 32.35 -21.06
N PHE A 61 -6.70 31.05 -20.80
CA PHE A 61 -7.53 30.03 -21.43
C PHE A 61 -8.55 29.46 -20.44
N PRO A 62 -9.84 29.81 -20.58
CA PRO A 62 -10.88 29.23 -19.75
C PRO A 62 -11.12 27.75 -20.10
N LYS A 63 -11.37 26.93 -19.09
CA LYS A 63 -11.62 25.48 -19.21
C LYS A 63 -13.03 25.15 -19.70
N TYR A 64 -14.01 25.96 -19.28
CA TYR A 64 -15.43 25.79 -19.62
C TYR A 64 -16.13 27.15 -19.66
N ARG A 65 -17.42 27.17 -20.03
CA ARG A 65 -18.17 28.42 -20.23
C ARG A 65 -18.35 29.26 -18.94
N GLY A 66 -18.54 28.63 -17.78
CA GLY A 66 -18.60 29.31 -16.49
C GLY A 66 -17.26 29.95 -16.08
N ASP A 67 -16.14 29.27 -16.31
CA ASP A 67 -14.80 29.81 -16.08
C ASP A 67 -14.52 31.08 -16.93
N LEU A 68 -15.01 31.11 -18.18
CA LEU A 68 -14.90 32.29 -19.06
C LEU A 68 -15.58 33.54 -18.47
N LEU A 69 -16.67 33.38 -17.72
CA LEU A 69 -17.35 34.49 -17.05
C LEU A 69 -16.43 35.14 -16.01
N GLU A 70 -15.79 34.32 -15.16
CA GLU A 70 -14.85 34.83 -14.16
C GLU A 70 -13.59 35.44 -14.80
N VAL A 71 -13.04 34.81 -15.84
CA VAL A 71 -11.88 35.32 -16.60
C VAL A 71 -12.15 36.72 -17.15
N ALA A 72 -13.34 36.98 -17.69
CA ALA A 72 -13.71 38.29 -18.22
C ALA A 72 -13.66 39.38 -17.13
N VAL A 73 -14.14 39.07 -15.93
CA VAL A 73 -14.16 40.02 -14.80
C VAL A 73 -12.76 40.21 -14.23
N VAL A 74 -12.03 39.13 -14.00
CA VAL A 74 -10.65 39.20 -13.47
C VAL A 74 -9.75 39.99 -14.40
N THR A 75 -9.84 39.78 -15.73
CA THR A 75 -9.02 40.50 -16.71
C THR A 75 -9.26 42.00 -16.64
N ARG A 76 -10.52 42.44 -16.52
CA ARG A 76 -10.85 43.86 -16.36
C ARG A 76 -10.25 44.44 -15.09
N ARG A 77 -10.43 43.77 -13.95
CA ARG A 77 -9.92 44.24 -12.65
C ARG A 77 -8.40 44.24 -12.57
N MET A 78 -7.72 43.34 -13.30
CA MET A 78 -6.26 43.37 -13.44
C MET A 78 -5.80 44.68 -14.10
N HIS A 79 -6.46 45.15 -15.15
CA HIS A 79 -6.14 46.45 -15.78
C HIS A 79 -6.40 47.64 -14.85
N GLU A 80 -7.46 47.56 -14.06
CA GLU A 80 -7.84 48.63 -13.12
C GLU A 80 -7.02 48.59 -11.83
N GLY A 81 -6.25 47.52 -11.59
CA GLY A 81 -5.46 47.33 -10.37
C GLY A 81 -6.30 47.06 -9.13
N GLU A 82 -7.54 46.60 -9.30
CA GLU A 82 -8.48 46.36 -8.20
C GLU A 82 -8.27 44.96 -7.59
N ILE A 83 -7.26 44.85 -6.72
CA ILE A 83 -6.94 43.64 -5.99
C ILE A 83 -7.78 43.46 -4.73
N GLU A 84 -7.83 42.23 -4.22
CA GLU A 84 -8.53 41.88 -2.99
C GLU A 84 -7.90 42.49 -1.73
N ALA A 85 -8.72 42.80 -0.72
CA ALA A 85 -8.23 43.22 0.58
C ALA A 85 -7.45 42.10 1.33
N THR A 86 -6.31 42.45 1.94
CA THR A 86 -5.54 41.53 2.80
C THR A 86 -6.03 41.62 4.24
N LYS A 87 -6.54 40.51 4.80
CA LYS A 87 -6.95 40.40 6.21
C LYS A 87 -5.86 39.71 7.03
N ILE A 88 -5.41 40.34 8.11
CA ILE A 88 -4.44 39.75 9.04
C ILE A 88 -5.22 38.89 10.05
N PRO A 89 -4.89 37.59 10.21
CA PRO A 89 -5.48 36.74 11.25
C PRO A 89 -5.26 37.34 12.64
N ARG A 90 -6.29 37.35 13.49
CA ARG A 90 -6.23 37.88 14.85
C ARG A 90 -6.15 36.75 15.87
N ASN A 91 -5.17 36.82 16.76
CA ASN A 91 -4.93 35.88 17.85
C ASN A 91 -4.82 34.39 17.44
N PRO A 92 -4.03 34.00 16.42
CA PRO A 92 -3.84 32.58 16.07
C PRO A 92 -3.10 31.82 17.19
N LEU A 93 -3.82 31.06 18.01
CA LEU A 93 -3.31 30.50 19.27
C LEU A 93 -2.37 29.31 19.07
N ASP A 94 -2.50 28.60 17.96
CA ASP A 94 -1.62 27.49 17.58
C ASP A 94 -0.21 27.99 17.23
N VAL A 95 -0.12 29.08 16.47
CA VAL A 95 1.14 29.78 16.15
C VAL A 95 1.72 30.40 17.41
N LEU A 96 0.89 30.99 18.28
CA LEU A 96 1.33 31.50 19.58
C LEU A 96 1.96 30.39 20.42
N ALA A 97 1.30 29.23 20.53
CA ALA A 97 1.81 28.08 21.28
C ALA A 97 3.18 27.64 20.74
N GLN A 98 3.33 27.56 19.42
CA GLN A 98 4.60 27.23 18.76
C GLN A 98 5.71 28.23 19.12
N GLN A 99 5.42 29.54 19.06
CA GLN A 99 6.40 30.59 19.34
C GLN A 99 6.78 30.65 20.82
N VAL A 100 5.83 30.47 21.74
CA VAL A 100 6.09 30.40 23.18
C VAL A 100 7.04 29.25 23.51
N VAL A 101 6.84 28.07 22.92
CA VAL A 101 7.78 26.95 23.09
C VAL A 101 9.17 27.30 22.55
N ALA A 102 9.24 27.96 21.38
CA ALA A 102 10.53 28.39 20.81
C ALA A 102 11.27 29.42 21.71
N MET A 103 10.55 30.41 22.26
CA MET A 103 11.10 31.42 23.17
C MET A 103 11.64 30.79 24.46
N THR A 104 10.86 29.90 25.07
CA THR A 104 11.14 29.33 26.40
C THR A 104 12.22 28.24 26.37
N VAL A 105 12.46 27.63 25.21
CA VAL A 105 13.59 26.70 25.00
C VAL A 105 14.93 27.43 24.96
N MET A 106 14.95 28.70 24.54
CA MET A 106 16.17 29.51 24.43
C MET A 106 16.51 30.20 25.74
N ASP A 107 15.52 30.82 26.38
CA ASP A 107 15.68 31.63 27.57
C ASP A 107 14.53 31.38 28.56
N ARG A 108 14.69 31.86 29.80
CA ARG A 108 13.66 31.82 30.82
C ARG A 108 12.82 33.09 30.72
N TRP A 109 11.50 32.94 30.80
CA TRP A 109 10.56 34.06 30.64
C TRP A 109 9.57 34.15 31.79
N THR A 110 9.03 35.33 32.05
CA THR A 110 7.83 35.48 32.88
C THR A 110 6.56 35.54 32.04
N GLY A 111 5.40 35.22 32.62
CA GLY A 111 4.11 35.35 31.92
C GLY A 111 3.85 36.78 31.44
N ASP A 112 4.22 37.76 32.26
CA ASP A 112 4.15 39.20 31.92
C ASP A 112 5.07 39.56 30.74
N ASP A 113 6.30 39.05 30.71
CA ASP A 113 7.26 39.33 29.64
C ASP A 113 6.82 38.74 28.30
N ILE A 114 6.29 37.51 28.31
CA ILE A 114 5.71 36.89 27.11
C ILE A 114 4.53 37.72 26.63
N PHE A 115 3.62 38.10 27.54
CA PHE A 115 2.43 38.89 27.19
C PHE A 115 2.80 40.22 26.51
N ARG A 116 3.73 40.98 27.10
CA ARG A 116 4.22 42.25 26.53
C ARG A 116 4.88 42.07 25.17
N THR A 117 5.67 41.01 25.01
CA THR A 117 6.40 40.75 23.75
C THR A 117 5.45 40.35 22.63
N VAL A 118 4.50 39.47 22.94
CA VAL A 118 3.52 38.94 21.98
C VAL A 118 2.54 40.04 21.54
N THR A 119 2.01 40.83 22.48
CA THR A 119 1.03 41.90 22.19
C THR A 119 1.62 43.07 21.39
N ALA A 120 2.95 43.17 21.27
CA ALA A 120 3.60 44.12 20.37
C ALA A 120 3.49 43.73 18.88
N ALA A 121 3.13 42.48 18.57
CA ALA A 121 2.91 42.02 17.20
C ALA A 121 1.45 42.20 16.78
N ALA A 122 1.23 42.71 15.56
CA ALA A 122 -0.10 43.07 15.04
C ALA A 122 -1.18 41.95 15.14
N PRO A 123 -0.88 40.66 14.92
CA PRO A 123 -1.88 39.60 15.10
C PRO A 123 -2.40 39.48 16.53
N TYR A 124 -1.62 39.85 17.55
CA TYR A 124 -1.91 39.61 18.96
C TYR A 124 -2.18 40.89 19.78
N GLU A 125 -2.38 42.02 19.13
CA GLU A 125 -2.61 43.33 19.77
C GLU A 125 -3.81 43.30 20.75
N THR A 126 -4.83 42.49 20.45
CA THR A 126 -6.04 42.33 21.27
C THR A 126 -6.04 41.07 22.13
N LEU A 127 -4.92 40.35 22.21
CA LEU A 127 -4.79 39.15 23.02
C LEU A 127 -4.99 39.49 24.51
N THR A 128 -5.87 38.77 25.19
CA THR A 128 -6.07 38.94 26.63
C THR A 128 -5.12 38.04 27.43
N ARG A 129 -4.84 38.43 28.68
CA ARG A 129 -3.97 37.63 29.55
C ARG A 129 -4.56 36.25 29.83
N ASP A 130 -5.88 36.14 30.02
CA ASP A 130 -6.55 34.87 30.28
C ASP A 130 -6.36 33.86 29.14
N VAL A 131 -6.41 34.32 27.88
CA VAL A 131 -6.19 33.47 26.71
C VAL A 131 -4.73 33.00 26.64
N LEU A 132 -3.77 33.89 26.91
CA LEU A 132 -2.35 33.51 27.01
C LEU A 132 -2.13 32.47 28.11
N ASP A 133 -2.71 32.69 29.29
CA ASP A 133 -2.57 31.78 30.43
C ASP A 133 -3.22 30.42 30.15
N GLY A 134 -4.30 30.38 29.37
CA GLY A 134 -4.88 29.15 28.84
C GLY A 134 -3.92 28.38 27.94
N VAL A 135 -3.25 29.07 27.00
CA VAL A 135 -2.21 28.46 26.13
C VAL A 135 -1.01 27.98 26.94
N LEU A 136 -0.53 28.79 27.89
CA LEU A 136 0.57 28.42 28.80
C LEU A 136 0.21 27.23 29.68
N GLY A 137 -1.03 27.19 30.18
CA GLY A 137 -1.57 26.06 30.95
C GLY A 137 -1.57 24.78 30.13
N MET A 138 -2.06 24.83 28.89
CA MET A 138 -2.05 23.70 27.96
C MET A 138 -0.61 23.23 27.69
N LEU A 139 0.32 24.14 27.39
CA LEU A 139 1.72 23.80 27.14
C LEU A 139 2.45 23.26 28.37
N ALA A 140 2.06 23.69 29.57
CA ALA A 140 2.55 23.15 30.85
C ALA A 140 1.91 21.80 31.21
N GLY A 141 0.92 21.35 30.44
CA GLY A 141 0.20 20.10 30.66
C GLY A 141 -0.89 20.17 31.72
N ALA A 142 -1.41 21.35 32.05
CA ALA A 142 -2.62 21.48 32.87
C ALA A 142 -3.84 21.12 32.01
N TYR A 143 -4.08 19.82 31.81
CA TYR A 143 -5.19 19.33 31.01
C TYR A 143 -6.45 19.08 31.87
N PRO A 144 -7.65 19.31 31.33
CA PRO A 144 -8.91 19.08 32.06
C PRO A 144 -9.21 17.61 32.40
N SER A 145 -8.53 16.66 31.73
CA SER A 145 -8.78 15.22 31.83
C SER A 145 -7.51 14.39 31.70
N ASP A 146 -7.50 13.21 32.32
CA ASP A 146 -6.42 12.23 32.15
C ASP A 146 -6.47 11.51 30.80
N GLU A 147 -7.55 11.67 30.03
CA GLU A 147 -7.60 11.23 28.63
C GLU A 147 -6.55 11.99 27.78
N PHE A 148 -6.09 13.16 28.24
CA PHE A 148 -4.97 13.90 27.64
C PHE A 148 -3.58 13.47 28.16
N ALA A 149 -3.47 12.44 29.02
CA ALA A 149 -2.20 12.05 29.63
C ALA A 149 -1.13 11.59 28.62
N GLU A 150 -1.52 11.28 27.38
CA GLU A 150 -0.59 10.99 26.29
C GLU A 150 0.09 12.25 25.71
N LEU A 151 -0.50 13.44 25.90
CA LEU A 151 0.08 14.69 25.47
C LEU A 151 1.24 15.08 26.37
N LYS A 152 2.39 15.33 25.76
CA LYS A 152 3.58 15.76 26.49
C LYS A 152 3.58 17.26 26.70
N PRO A 153 3.72 17.75 27.95
CA PRO A 153 4.03 19.14 28.21
C PRO A 153 5.26 19.60 27.42
N ARG A 154 5.29 20.86 27.03
CA ARG A 154 6.41 21.50 26.31
C ARG A 154 7.15 22.50 27.17
N VAL A 155 6.48 23.09 28.15
CA VAL A 155 7.07 24.04 29.09
C VAL A 155 6.87 23.55 30.52
N VAL A 156 7.67 24.10 31.43
CA VAL A 156 7.51 24.04 32.87
C VAL A 156 7.12 25.44 33.31
N TRP A 157 6.04 25.57 34.07
CA TRP A 157 5.59 26.87 34.59
C TRP A 157 5.51 26.83 36.12
N ASP A 158 6.42 27.56 36.77
CA ASP A 158 6.35 27.80 38.20
C ASP A 158 5.38 28.96 38.47
N ARG A 159 4.19 28.62 38.97
CA ARG A 159 3.11 29.58 39.27
C ARG A 159 3.43 30.54 40.42
N VAL A 160 4.42 30.24 41.27
CA VAL A 160 4.78 31.10 42.41
C VAL A 160 5.75 32.20 41.99
N THR A 161 6.71 31.86 41.14
CA THR A 161 7.71 32.82 40.62
C THR A 161 7.31 33.39 39.25
N ASP A 162 6.17 32.98 38.72
CA ASP A 162 5.68 33.22 37.35
C ASP A 162 6.75 32.95 36.27
N THR A 163 7.63 31.97 36.49
CA THR A 163 8.74 31.65 35.58
C THR A 163 8.40 30.46 34.69
N ILE A 164 8.64 30.62 33.38
CA ILE A 164 8.31 29.66 32.33
C ILE A 164 9.60 29.27 31.61
N GLU A 165 9.86 27.96 31.54
CA GLU A 165 11.06 27.39 30.92
C GLU A 165 10.68 26.23 29.98
N GLY A 166 11.35 26.12 28.83
CA GLY A 166 11.13 25.04 27.89
C GLY A 166 11.72 23.73 28.42
N ARG A 167 10.98 22.62 28.25
CA ARG A 167 11.49 21.28 28.58
C ARG A 167 12.63 20.89 27.62
N ARG A 168 13.55 20.03 28.07
CA ARG A 168 14.71 19.64 27.25
C ARG A 168 14.33 18.97 25.93
N ASP A 169 13.27 18.16 25.95
CA ASP A 169 12.76 17.46 24.78
C ASP A 169 11.95 18.38 23.84
N ALA A 170 11.44 19.51 24.34
CA ALA A 170 10.73 20.50 23.54
C ALA A 170 11.66 21.20 22.54
N ARG A 171 12.98 21.28 22.81
CA ARG A 171 13.96 21.89 21.90
C ARG A 171 14.00 21.21 20.53
N VAL A 172 14.02 19.89 20.51
CA VAL A 172 14.05 19.13 19.25
C VAL A 172 12.71 19.28 18.51
N VAL A 173 11.60 19.32 19.25
CA VAL A 173 10.26 19.45 18.67
C VAL A 173 10.08 20.84 18.02
N ALA A 174 10.49 21.91 18.70
CA ALA A 174 10.38 23.28 18.18
C ALA A 174 11.13 23.48 16.86
N VAL A 175 12.30 22.82 16.71
CA VAL A 175 13.12 22.92 15.49
C VAL A 175 12.61 22.00 14.37
N THR A 176 12.17 20.78 14.69
CA THR A 176 11.81 19.78 13.68
C THR A 176 10.36 19.89 13.17
N SER A 177 9.49 20.45 14.00
CA SER A 177 8.05 20.60 13.73
C SER A 177 7.65 22.07 13.59
N GLY A 178 8.62 22.98 13.51
CA GLY A 178 8.36 24.40 13.32
C GLY A 178 7.87 24.73 11.90
N GLY A 179 6.98 25.71 11.81
CA GLY A 179 6.45 26.26 10.56
C GLY A 179 4.93 26.42 10.61
N THR A 180 4.40 27.29 9.76
CA THR A 180 2.95 27.54 9.65
C THR A 180 2.30 26.85 8.45
N ILE A 181 3.11 26.31 7.53
CA ILE A 181 2.62 25.57 6.38
C ILE A 181 2.23 24.15 6.84
N PRO A 182 0.96 23.74 6.70
CA PRO A 182 0.53 22.41 7.13
C PRO A 182 1.22 21.34 6.30
N ASP A 183 1.54 20.20 6.93
CA ASP A 183 2.04 19.02 6.23
C ASP A 183 0.89 18.47 5.37
N ARG A 184 0.90 18.82 4.09
CA ARG A 184 0.04 18.22 3.07
C ARG A 184 0.76 16.97 2.58
N GLY A 185 0.06 15.84 2.56
CA GLY A 185 0.64 14.52 2.32
C GLY A 185 1.07 14.37 0.88
N LEU A 186 2.18 14.97 0.48
CA LEU A 186 2.65 14.84 -0.90
C LEU A 186 3.53 13.60 -1.02
N PHE A 187 3.15 12.63 -1.85
CA PHE A 187 3.96 11.45 -2.15
C PHE A 187 4.92 11.77 -3.29
N GLY A 188 6.21 11.50 -3.08
CA GLY A 188 7.17 11.59 -4.18
C GLY A 188 6.93 10.48 -5.19
N VAL A 189 6.79 10.79 -6.48
CA VAL A 189 6.69 9.79 -7.54
C VAL A 189 8.07 9.56 -8.14
N PHE A 190 8.51 8.31 -8.11
CA PHE A 190 9.82 7.91 -8.60
C PHE A 190 9.64 6.83 -9.66
N MET A 191 10.46 6.90 -10.71
CA MET A 191 10.59 5.76 -11.60
C MET A 191 11.12 4.58 -10.80
N GLU A 192 10.76 3.37 -11.22
CA GLU A 192 11.47 2.17 -10.82
C GLU A 192 12.97 2.37 -11.06
N GLY A 193 13.75 2.39 -9.98
CA GLY A 193 15.21 2.43 -10.01
C GLY A 193 15.79 1.06 -9.70
N GLU A 194 17.09 0.87 -9.91
CA GLU A 194 17.77 -0.36 -9.47
C GLU A 194 17.57 -0.59 -7.97
N ALA A 195 17.40 -1.87 -7.58
CA ALA A 195 17.09 -2.27 -6.21
C ALA A 195 18.05 -1.63 -5.20
N GLY A 196 17.51 -0.79 -4.30
CA GLY A 196 18.27 -0.08 -3.26
C GLY A 196 18.67 1.36 -3.58
N THR A 197 18.43 1.86 -4.81
CA THR A 197 18.58 3.29 -5.15
C THR A 197 17.23 3.96 -5.40
N PRO A 198 16.99 5.17 -4.88
CA PRO A 198 15.79 5.91 -5.23
C PRO A 198 15.85 6.23 -6.73
N GLY A 199 14.94 5.63 -7.50
CA GLY A 199 14.84 5.89 -8.93
C GLY A 199 14.59 7.37 -9.20
N ARG A 200 14.75 7.80 -10.45
CA ARG A 200 14.67 9.21 -10.79
C ARG A 200 13.28 9.76 -10.45
N ARG A 201 13.24 10.86 -9.69
CA ARG A 201 12.00 11.54 -9.33
C ARG A 201 11.30 12.06 -10.60
N VAL A 202 10.06 11.65 -10.76
CA VAL A 202 9.19 11.99 -11.90
C VAL A 202 8.27 13.14 -11.55
N GLY A 203 7.78 13.17 -10.31
CA GLY A 203 6.85 14.19 -9.84
C GLY A 203 6.47 13.99 -8.39
N GLU A 204 5.33 14.56 -8.02
CA GLU A 204 4.69 14.41 -6.71
C GLU A 204 3.19 14.14 -6.95
N LEU A 205 2.53 13.49 -6.00
CA LEU A 205 1.08 13.29 -5.97
C LEU A 205 0.54 13.64 -4.58
N ASP A 206 -0.73 14.00 -4.51
CA ASP A 206 -1.43 14.18 -3.24
C ASP A 206 -1.70 12.81 -2.58
N GLU A 207 -1.64 12.70 -1.26
CA GLU A 207 -1.87 11.45 -0.50
C GLU A 207 -3.28 10.93 -0.71
N GLU A 208 -4.27 11.82 -0.89
CA GLU A 208 -5.63 11.41 -1.20
C GLU A 208 -5.72 10.82 -2.61
N MET A 209 -5.07 11.45 -3.59
CA MET A 209 -4.90 10.89 -4.94
C MET A 209 -4.16 9.54 -4.86
N VAL A 210 -3.10 9.40 -4.06
CA VAL A 210 -2.36 8.14 -3.90
C VAL A 210 -3.21 7.05 -3.26
N TYR A 211 -4.05 7.40 -2.30
CA TYR A 211 -4.94 6.45 -1.64
C TYR A 211 -5.95 5.83 -2.61
N GLU A 212 -6.41 6.60 -3.60
CA GLU A 212 -7.33 6.14 -4.65
C GLU A 212 -6.65 5.33 -5.76
N LEU A 213 -5.31 5.32 -5.82
CA LEU A 213 -4.57 4.63 -6.86
C LEU A 213 -4.41 3.15 -6.54
N ARG A 214 -4.67 2.32 -7.55
CA ARG A 214 -4.34 0.88 -7.50
C ARG A 214 -2.90 0.66 -7.94
N ALA A 215 -2.12 -0.06 -7.15
CA ALA A 215 -0.75 -0.46 -7.48
C ALA A 215 -0.69 -1.86 -8.13
N GLY A 216 0.35 -2.12 -8.93
CA GLY A 216 0.71 -3.43 -9.45
C GLY A 216 0.84 -3.49 -10.98
N MET A 217 0.92 -4.70 -11.54
CA MET A 217 1.08 -4.91 -12.99
C MET A 217 -0.12 -4.39 -13.82
N HIS A 218 -1.30 -4.33 -13.20
CA HIS A 218 -2.51 -3.70 -13.71
C HIS A 218 -2.91 -2.45 -12.89
N GLY A 219 -1.92 -1.80 -12.27
CA GLY A 219 -2.13 -0.58 -11.51
C GLY A 219 -2.65 0.56 -12.38
N ASP A 220 -3.25 1.55 -11.73
CA ASP A 220 -3.76 2.73 -12.38
C ASP A 220 -2.63 3.47 -13.11
N VAL A 221 -2.97 4.05 -14.26
CA VAL A 221 -2.04 4.92 -15.00
C VAL A 221 -2.36 6.34 -14.61
N ILE A 222 -1.34 7.12 -14.27
CA ILE A 222 -1.41 8.54 -13.94
C ILE A 222 -0.65 9.36 -14.97
N VAL A 223 -1.06 10.62 -15.17
CA VAL A 223 -0.36 11.54 -16.08
C VAL A 223 0.44 12.55 -15.27
N LEU A 224 1.77 12.56 -15.41
CA LEU A 224 2.64 13.56 -14.79
C LEU A 224 3.47 14.24 -15.87
N GLY A 225 3.30 15.56 -16.02
CA GLY A 225 3.81 16.32 -17.16
C GLY A 225 3.10 15.90 -18.45
N ALA A 226 3.87 15.55 -19.48
CA ALA A 226 3.35 15.06 -20.77
C ALA A 226 3.42 13.53 -20.93
N SER A 227 3.69 12.80 -19.83
CA SER A 227 3.95 11.37 -19.87
C SER A 227 2.98 10.62 -18.96
N SER A 228 2.50 9.49 -19.47
CA SER A 228 1.68 8.54 -18.71
C SER A 228 2.60 7.55 -17.97
N TRP A 229 2.27 7.30 -16.70
CA TRP A 229 3.05 6.49 -15.77
C TRP A 229 2.13 5.48 -15.09
N ARG A 230 2.45 4.18 -15.14
CA ARG A 230 1.71 3.14 -14.43
C ARG A 230 2.22 3.02 -13.01
N VAL A 231 1.31 3.05 -12.04
CA VAL A 231 1.61 2.84 -10.62
C VAL A 231 1.96 1.37 -10.38
N LEU A 232 3.21 1.10 -10.02
CA LEU A 232 3.70 -0.24 -9.74
C LEU A 232 3.56 -0.59 -8.25
N GLU A 233 3.96 0.34 -7.39
CA GLU A 233 4.00 0.16 -5.94
C GLU A 233 3.70 1.49 -5.25
N ILE A 234 2.93 1.44 -4.15
CA ILE A 234 2.68 2.58 -3.27
C ILE A 234 3.36 2.27 -1.94
N GLY A 235 4.45 2.99 -1.65
CA GLY A 235 5.20 2.88 -0.40
C GLY A 235 4.63 3.78 0.70
N HIS A 236 5.43 4.04 1.74
CA HIS A 236 5.04 4.88 2.89
C HIS A 236 5.08 6.39 2.58
N ASP A 237 6.03 6.84 1.76
CA ASP A 237 6.27 8.25 1.41
C ASP A 237 6.41 8.50 -0.09
N ARG A 238 6.23 7.44 -0.89
CA ARG A 238 6.56 7.46 -2.32
C ARG A 238 5.68 6.52 -3.14
N VAL A 239 5.53 6.85 -4.42
CA VAL A 239 4.88 6.00 -5.42
C VAL A 239 5.91 5.62 -6.48
N THR A 240 6.11 4.33 -6.68
CA THR A 240 6.98 3.80 -7.73
C THR A 240 6.17 3.60 -9.00
N VAL A 241 6.65 4.15 -10.12
CA VAL A 241 5.96 4.11 -11.41
C VAL A 241 6.84 3.60 -12.54
N SER A 242 6.21 3.05 -13.58
CA SER A 242 6.87 2.73 -14.86
C SER A 242 6.25 3.52 -16.02
N PRO A 243 6.99 3.83 -17.09
CA PRO A 243 6.41 4.47 -18.27
C PRO A 243 5.27 3.65 -18.88
N ALA A 244 4.13 4.29 -19.15
CA ALA A 244 2.97 3.69 -19.81
C ALA A 244 2.52 4.49 -21.05
N PRO A 245 3.40 4.67 -22.05
CA PRO A 245 3.12 5.49 -23.22
C PRO A 245 1.91 4.98 -24.01
N GLY A 246 1.01 5.89 -24.40
CA GLY A 246 -0.17 5.58 -25.20
C GLY A 246 -1.38 5.08 -24.40
N VAL A 247 -1.27 4.91 -23.07
CA VAL A 247 -2.40 4.59 -22.20
C VAL A 247 -2.93 5.87 -21.56
N PRO A 248 -4.22 6.23 -21.74
CA PRO A 248 -4.81 7.37 -21.06
C PRO A 248 -4.78 7.12 -19.54
N GLY A 249 -4.23 8.06 -18.80
CA GLY A 249 -4.09 7.98 -17.35
C GLY A 249 -5.01 8.96 -16.63
N LYS A 250 -5.31 8.67 -15.36
CA LYS A 250 -5.94 9.59 -14.43
C LYS A 250 -5.06 10.84 -14.27
N LEU A 251 -5.66 12.01 -14.37
CA LEU A 251 -4.96 13.26 -14.04
C LEU A 251 -4.82 13.35 -12.52
N PRO A 252 -3.61 13.58 -11.98
CA PRO A 252 -3.42 13.90 -10.58
C PRO A 252 -4.27 15.10 -10.21
N PHE A 253 -5.21 14.90 -9.29
CA PHE A 253 -5.87 16.00 -8.63
C PHE A 253 -5.11 16.33 -7.36
N TRP A 254 -5.15 17.61 -7.01
CA TRP A 254 -4.70 18.10 -5.74
C TRP A 254 -5.96 18.62 -5.06
N LYS A 255 -6.44 17.94 -4.01
CA LYS A 255 -7.43 18.53 -3.09
C LYS A 255 -6.69 19.60 -2.26
N GLY A 256 -6.17 20.60 -2.95
CA GLY A 256 -5.80 21.85 -2.33
C GLY A 256 -7.12 22.47 -1.90
N ASP A 257 -7.27 22.70 -0.60
CA ASP A 257 -8.33 23.54 -0.06
C ASP A 257 -8.27 24.87 -0.81
N ALA A 258 -9.08 24.98 -1.87
CA ALA A 258 -9.07 26.14 -2.75
C ALA A 258 -9.65 27.26 -1.92
N VAL A 259 -8.87 28.32 -1.73
CA VAL A 259 -9.40 29.54 -1.10
C VAL A 259 -10.50 30.02 -2.04
N GLY A 260 -11.76 29.80 -1.64
CA GLY A 260 -12.93 30.16 -2.45
C GLY A 260 -12.91 31.64 -2.80
N ARG A 261 -13.63 31.99 -3.85
CA ARG A 261 -13.77 33.35 -4.36
C ARG A 261 -14.14 34.31 -3.21
N PRO A 262 -13.42 35.42 -3.05
CA PRO A 262 -13.75 36.44 -2.05
C PRO A 262 -14.97 37.23 -2.48
N ILE A 263 -15.72 37.76 -1.50
CA ILE A 263 -16.96 38.47 -1.73
C ILE A 263 -16.82 39.67 -2.67
N GLU A 264 -15.68 40.38 -2.63
CA GLU A 264 -15.40 41.53 -3.51
C GLU A 264 -15.42 41.13 -4.99
N LEU A 265 -14.79 40.00 -5.33
CA LEU A 265 -14.79 39.47 -6.69
C LEU A 265 -16.18 38.90 -7.05
N GLY A 266 -16.86 38.26 -6.10
CA GLY A 266 -18.22 37.76 -6.30
C GLY A 266 -19.23 38.87 -6.62
N ARG A 267 -19.18 40.02 -5.92
CA ARG A 267 -20.01 41.19 -6.22
C ARG A 267 -19.69 41.79 -7.59
N ALA A 268 -18.40 41.90 -7.93
CA ALA A 268 -17.99 42.38 -9.25
C ALA A 268 -18.53 41.47 -10.38
N LEU A 269 -18.51 40.15 -10.16
CA LEU A 269 -19.05 39.18 -11.11
C LEU A 269 -20.56 39.30 -11.25
N GLY A 270 -21.28 39.41 -10.14
CA GLY A 270 -22.72 39.64 -10.14
C GLY A 270 -23.14 40.95 -10.83
N ALA A 271 -22.42 42.04 -10.56
CA ALA A 271 -22.66 43.34 -11.19
C ALA A 271 -22.41 43.29 -12.71
N PHE A 272 -21.34 42.62 -13.13
CA PHE A 272 -21.05 42.39 -14.53
C PHE A 272 -22.15 41.59 -15.24
N VAL A 273 -22.66 40.52 -14.60
CA VAL A 273 -23.79 39.75 -15.15
C VAL A 273 -25.04 40.63 -15.28
N ALA A 274 -25.31 41.52 -14.31
CA ALA A 274 -26.43 42.46 -14.38
C ALA A 274 -26.30 43.45 -15.54
N GLU A 275 -25.09 43.98 -15.77
CA GLU A 275 -24.80 44.85 -16.92
C GLU A 275 -25.03 44.13 -18.25
N MET A 276 -24.56 42.89 -18.36
CA MET A 276 -24.75 42.06 -19.56
C MET A 276 -26.22 41.71 -19.77
N GLU A 277 -26.96 41.37 -18.71
CA GLU A 277 -28.41 41.11 -18.79
C GLU A 277 -29.17 42.34 -19.34
N ALA A 278 -28.83 43.53 -18.85
CA ALA A 278 -29.41 44.80 -19.29
C ALA A 278 -29.07 45.13 -20.75
N ASP A 279 -27.84 44.85 -21.18
CA ASP A 279 -27.41 45.00 -22.57
C ASP A 279 -28.19 44.03 -23.48
N LEU A 280 -28.28 42.75 -23.12
CA LEU A 280 -29.01 41.72 -23.87
C LEU A 280 -30.52 41.97 -23.91
N GLY A 281 -31.09 42.66 -22.92
CA GLY A 281 -32.49 43.09 -22.93
C GLY A 281 -32.85 44.07 -24.05
N ARG A 282 -31.87 44.76 -24.66
CA ARG A 282 -32.07 45.69 -25.80
C ARG A 282 -32.09 44.98 -27.17
N GLY A 283 -32.16 43.65 -27.19
CA GLY A 283 -32.23 42.84 -28.41
C GLY A 283 -30.94 42.87 -29.24
N ALA A 284 -31.05 42.72 -30.56
CA ALA A 284 -29.91 42.56 -31.45
C ALA A 284 -28.88 43.72 -31.41
N LYS A 285 -29.33 44.94 -31.12
CA LYS A 285 -28.42 46.09 -30.94
C LYS A 285 -27.60 45.93 -29.66
N GLY A 286 -28.27 45.65 -28.54
CA GLY A 286 -27.61 45.46 -27.25
C GLY A 286 -26.66 44.27 -27.22
N ARG A 287 -27.00 43.17 -27.92
CA ARG A 287 -26.08 42.05 -28.14
C ARG A 287 -24.77 42.49 -28.79
N ARG A 288 -24.83 43.31 -29.84
CA ARG A 288 -23.63 43.84 -30.52
C ARG A 288 -22.81 44.76 -29.60
N ASP A 289 -23.49 45.63 -28.86
CA ASP A 289 -22.85 46.53 -27.90
C ASP A 289 -22.11 45.72 -26.81
N ALA A 290 -22.74 44.66 -26.29
CA ALA A 290 -22.12 43.74 -25.33
C ALA A 290 -20.90 43.03 -25.93
N THR A 291 -20.99 42.49 -27.16
CA THR A 291 -19.85 41.84 -27.83
C THR A 291 -18.69 42.82 -28.01
N GLN A 292 -18.97 44.07 -28.39
CA GLN A 292 -17.93 45.09 -28.55
C GLN A 292 -17.28 45.43 -27.20
N ARG A 293 -18.08 45.58 -26.13
CA ARG A 293 -17.58 45.85 -24.78
C ARG A 293 -16.64 44.74 -24.29
N LEU A 294 -17.01 43.47 -24.45
CA LEU A 294 -16.20 42.32 -24.07
C LEU A 294 -14.83 42.32 -24.77
N ARG A 295 -14.81 42.72 -26.05
CA ARG A 295 -13.57 42.80 -26.84
C ARG A 295 -12.69 43.98 -26.44
N GLU A 296 -13.29 45.14 -26.16
CA GLU A 296 -12.54 46.38 -25.92
C GLU A 296 -12.10 46.56 -24.46
N HIS A 297 -12.90 46.08 -23.50
CA HIS A 297 -12.68 46.37 -22.08
C HIS A 297 -12.25 45.16 -21.25
N HIS A 298 -12.46 43.94 -21.77
CA HIS A 298 -12.16 42.69 -21.07
C HIS A 298 -11.14 41.83 -21.82
N ASP A 299 -10.62 42.28 -22.97
CA ASP A 299 -9.67 41.58 -23.84
C ASP A 299 -10.13 40.20 -24.34
N LEU A 300 -11.45 39.97 -24.46
CA LEU A 300 -11.96 38.73 -25.05
C LEU A 300 -11.77 38.76 -26.57
N ASP A 301 -11.32 37.64 -27.14
CA ASP A 301 -11.42 37.45 -28.58
C ASP A 301 -12.89 37.31 -29.02
N GLU A 302 -13.14 37.40 -30.33
CA GLU A 302 -14.50 37.37 -30.88
C GLU A 302 -15.25 36.07 -30.53
N ARG A 303 -14.57 34.92 -30.54
CA ARG A 303 -15.19 33.63 -30.23
C ARG A 303 -15.50 33.51 -28.74
N ALA A 304 -14.60 33.98 -27.88
CA ALA A 304 -14.82 34.02 -26.44
C ALA A 304 -16.00 34.94 -26.11
N ALA A 305 -16.04 36.15 -26.69
CA ALA A 305 -17.15 37.09 -26.48
C ALA A 305 -18.50 36.50 -26.94
N GLU A 306 -18.55 35.86 -28.11
CA GLU A 306 -19.77 35.20 -28.59
C GLU A 306 -20.19 34.02 -27.71
N ASN A 307 -19.25 33.21 -27.23
CA ASN A 307 -19.54 32.09 -26.34
C ASN A 307 -20.05 32.55 -24.97
N LEU A 308 -19.47 33.60 -24.39
CA LEU A 308 -19.91 34.14 -23.11
C LEU A 308 -21.34 34.69 -23.23
N ILE A 309 -21.62 35.44 -24.29
CA ILE A 309 -22.98 35.95 -24.52
C ILE A 309 -23.97 34.81 -24.71
N ALA A 310 -23.63 33.81 -25.54
CA ALA A 310 -24.49 32.65 -25.74
C ALA A 310 -24.75 31.91 -24.43
N TYR A 311 -23.73 31.77 -23.57
CA TYR A 311 -23.88 31.15 -22.26
C TYR A 311 -24.87 31.91 -21.34
N LEU A 312 -24.79 33.23 -21.31
CA LEU A 312 -25.73 34.07 -20.54
C LEU A 312 -27.15 34.06 -21.13
N GLU A 313 -27.30 33.99 -22.45
CA GLU A 313 -28.61 33.85 -23.08
C GLU A 313 -29.23 32.47 -22.83
N ASP A 314 -28.45 31.39 -22.98
CA ASP A 314 -28.86 30.02 -22.70
C ASP A 314 -29.36 29.91 -21.24
N GLU A 315 -28.65 30.54 -20.31
CA GLU A 315 -29.03 30.58 -18.89
C GLU A 315 -30.33 31.37 -18.68
N ARG A 316 -30.42 32.58 -19.23
CA ARG A 316 -31.61 33.43 -19.10
C ARG A 316 -32.85 32.77 -19.73
N GLU A 317 -32.69 32.03 -20.82
CA GLU A 317 -33.77 31.28 -21.45
C GLU A 317 -34.25 30.13 -20.55
N ALA A 318 -33.33 29.47 -19.85
CA ALA A 318 -33.66 28.36 -18.96
C ALA A 318 -34.32 28.82 -17.64
N THR A 319 -33.76 29.82 -16.96
CA THR A 319 -34.19 30.23 -15.61
C THR A 319 -35.07 31.49 -15.59
N GLY A 320 -35.14 32.21 -16.71
CA GLY A 320 -35.90 33.46 -16.87
C GLY A 320 -35.20 34.71 -16.33
N ALA A 321 -34.19 34.55 -15.46
CA ALA A 321 -33.44 35.64 -14.86
C ALA A 321 -32.03 35.18 -14.51
N LEU A 322 -31.03 36.04 -14.69
CA LEU A 322 -29.65 35.71 -14.32
C LEU A 322 -29.36 35.97 -12.83
N PRO A 323 -28.52 35.15 -12.16
CA PRO A 323 -28.03 35.44 -10.83
C PRO A 323 -27.04 36.62 -10.88
N THR A 324 -27.21 37.59 -9.97
CA THR A 324 -26.44 38.85 -9.93
C THR A 324 -26.05 39.17 -8.48
N ASP A 325 -25.35 40.28 -8.26
CA ASP A 325 -25.04 40.78 -6.91
C ASP A 325 -26.31 41.19 -6.12
N LYS A 326 -27.44 41.38 -6.81
CA LYS A 326 -28.74 41.77 -6.25
C LYS A 326 -29.86 40.77 -6.53
N ARG A 327 -29.53 39.58 -7.06
CA ARG A 327 -30.51 38.54 -7.34
C ARG A 327 -29.93 37.16 -7.11
N VAL A 328 -30.55 36.38 -6.23
CA VAL A 328 -30.32 34.94 -6.07
C VAL A 328 -31.36 34.19 -6.88
N VAL A 329 -30.94 33.19 -7.65
CA VAL A 329 -31.85 32.31 -8.41
C VAL A 329 -31.94 30.97 -7.69
N VAL A 330 -33.15 30.55 -7.35
CA VAL A 330 -33.44 29.24 -6.76
C VAL A 330 -34.05 28.38 -7.86
N GLU A 331 -33.26 27.48 -8.41
CA GLU A 331 -33.68 26.58 -9.47
C GLU A 331 -34.03 25.20 -8.88
N ARG A 332 -35.14 24.62 -9.34
CA ARG A 332 -35.59 23.27 -8.99
C ARG A 332 -35.74 22.41 -10.23
N PHE A 333 -35.22 21.19 -10.20
CA PHE A 333 -35.42 20.22 -11.27
C PHE A 333 -35.33 18.79 -10.71
N ARG A 334 -35.79 17.83 -11.51
CA ARG A 334 -35.63 16.40 -11.20
C ARG A 334 -34.43 15.84 -11.93
N ASP A 335 -33.71 14.94 -11.28
CA ASP A 335 -32.62 14.21 -11.94
C ASP A 335 -33.11 12.97 -12.69
N GLU A 336 -32.20 12.24 -13.33
CA GLU A 336 -32.51 11.04 -14.12
C GLU A 336 -33.11 9.89 -13.29
N LEU A 337 -32.92 9.93 -11.96
CA LEU A 337 -33.47 8.96 -11.01
C LEU A 337 -34.81 9.41 -10.42
N GLY A 338 -35.25 10.64 -10.73
CA GLY A 338 -36.48 11.23 -10.22
C GLY A 338 -36.33 12.00 -8.90
N ASP A 339 -35.12 12.06 -8.33
CA ASP A 339 -34.83 12.82 -7.11
C ASP A 339 -34.93 14.33 -7.38
N TRP A 340 -35.42 15.07 -6.39
CA TRP A 340 -35.43 16.54 -6.47
C TRP A 340 -34.05 17.12 -6.20
N ARG A 341 -33.65 18.06 -7.06
CA ARG A 341 -32.49 18.93 -6.85
C ARG A 341 -32.94 20.37 -6.74
N ILE A 342 -32.41 21.05 -5.72
CA ILE A 342 -32.61 22.48 -5.51
C ILE A 342 -31.23 23.12 -5.57
N THR A 343 -31.05 24.10 -6.45
CA THR A 343 -29.78 24.84 -6.59
C THR A 343 -30.00 26.32 -6.32
N LEU A 344 -29.23 26.87 -5.39
CA LEU A 344 -29.10 28.31 -5.18
C LEU A 344 -27.94 28.81 -6.05
N LEU A 345 -28.25 29.53 -7.11
CA LEU A 345 -27.25 30.11 -8.02
C LEU A 345 -26.95 31.54 -7.57
N THR A 346 -25.69 31.79 -7.20
CA THR A 346 -25.25 33.08 -6.64
C THR A 346 -23.77 33.30 -6.92
N PRO A 347 -23.31 34.53 -7.19
CA PRO A 347 -21.90 34.79 -7.52
C PRO A 347 -20.99 34.99 -6.30
N PHE A 348 -21.50 34.92 -5.06
CA PHE A 348 -20.84 35.44 -3.85
C PHE A 348 -19.60 34.66 -3.37
N GLY A 349 -19.34 33.47 -3.92
CA GLY A 349 -18.12 32.71 -3.64
C GLY A 349 -18.22 31.71 -2.50
N GLY A 350 -17.31 30.73 -2.51
CA GLY A 350 -17.30 29.58 -1.60
C GLY A 350 -17.11 29.96 -0.13
N ARG A 351 -16.46 31.09 0.17
CA ARG A 351 -16.29 31.58 1.56
C ARG A 351 -17.62 31.99 2.22
N VAL A 352 -18.62 32.31 1.40
CA VAL A 352 -20.00 32.61 1.83
C VAL A 352 -20.88 31.37 1.68
N HIS A 353 -20.74 30.62 0.59
CA HIS A 353 -21.59 29.46 0.33
C HIS A 353 -21.34 28.30 1.30
N ALA A 354 -20.10 28.07 1.73
CA ALA A 354 -19.78 27.01 2.69
C ALA A 354 -20.46 27.19 4.07
N PRO A 355 -20.38 28.35 4.75
CA PRO A 355 -21.13 28.55 5.99
C PRO A 355 -22.65 28.59 5.75
N TRP A 356 -23.11 29.11 4.60
CA TRP A 356 -24.53 29.11 4.28
C TRP A 356 -25.08 27.68 4.11
N SER A 357 -24.32 26.78 3.47
CA SER A 357 -24.72 25.39 3.28
C SER A 357 -24.84 24.66 4.63
N LEU A 358 -23.90 24.88 5.56
CA LEU A 358 -23.98 24.34 6.93
C LEU A 358 -25.24 24.81 7.67
N ALA A 359 -25.60 26.09 7.53
CA ALA A 359 -26.81 26.63 8.16
C ALA A 359 -28.09 26.04 7.54
N ILE A 360 -28.09 25.81 6.21
CA ILE A 360 -29.18 25.14 5.50
C ILE A 360 -29.32 23.69 5.99
N GLU A 361 -28.22 22.94 6.07
CA GLU A 361 -28.21 21.55 6.57
C GLU A 361 -28.81 21.46 7.98
N SER A 362 -28.38 22.34 8.90
CA SER A 362 -28.94 22.38 10.27
C SER A 362 -30.46 22.55 10.27
N ARG A 363 -30.95 23.52 9.49
CA ARG A 363 -32.39 23.83 9.46
C ARG A 363 -33.22 22.76 8.76
N LEU A 364 -32.71 22.17 7.68
CA LEU A 364 -33.38 21.07 6.99
C LEU A 364 -33.42 19.83 7.87
N GLN A 365 -32.33 19.49 8.56
CA GLN A 365 -32.28 18.39 9.52
C GLN A 365 -33.30 18.59 10.64
N GLU A 366 -33.33 19.77 11.27
CA GLU A 366 -34.23 20.07 12.39
C GLU A 366 -35.71 20.04 12.01
N ARG A 367 -36.07 20.56 10.82
CA ARG A 367 -37.47 20.69 10.41
C ARG A 367 -38.02 19.48 9.67
N LEU A 368 -37.20 18.78 8.89
CA LEU A 368 -37.63 17.66 8.06
C LEU A 368 -37.23 16.30 8.66
N GLY A 369 -36.28 16.26 9.60
CA GLY A 369 -35.76 15.01 10.17
C GLY A 369 -35.05 14.13 9.14
N MET A 370 -34.62 14.71 8.02
CA MET A 370 -33.96 14.03 6.90
C MET A 370 -32.52 14.52 6.80
N ASP A 371 -31.57 13.58 6.70
CA ASP A 371 -30.18 13.88 6.37
C ASP A 371 -30.11 14.40 4.93
N VAL A 372 -30.12 15.73 4.79
CA VAL A 372 -29.97 16.43 3.52
C VAL A 372 -28.49 16.68 3.26
N GLN A 373 -28.04 16.30 2.07
CA GLN A 373 -26.67 16.57 1.64
C GLN A 373 -26.64 17.85 0.81
N THR A 374 -25.77 18.78 1.20
CA THR A 374 -25.49 19.99 0.42
C THR A 374 -24.10 19.98 -0.16
N ILE A 375 -23.95 20.63 -1.29
CA ILE A 375 -22.68 20.86 -1.98
C ILE A 375 -22.61 22.33 -2.29
N TRP A 376 -21.43 22.92 -2.19
CA TRP A 376 -21.21 24.32 -2.51
C TRP A 376 -20.00 24.46 -3.43
N SER A 377 -20.05 25.48 -4.29
CA SER A 377 -18.90 25.94 -5.08
C SER A 377 -18.84 27.47 -5.01
N ASP A 378 -18.01 28.11 -5.82
CA ASP A 378 -17.98 29.58 -5.91
C ASP A 378 -19.25 30.19 -6.54
N ASP A 379 -20.03 29.39 -7.26
CA ASP A 379 -21.18 29.85 -8.06
C ASP A 379 -22.54 29.42 -7.49
N GLY A 380 -22.56 28.69 -6.37
CA GLY A 380 -23.80 28.37 -5.71
C GLY A 380 -23.75 27.22 -4.72
N ILE A 381 -24.96 26.80 -4.30
CA ILE A 381 -25.21 25.67 -3.41
C ILE A 381 -26.19 24.72 -4.09
N ALA A 382 -25.86 23.43 -4.18
CA ALA A 382 -26.74 22.38 -4.66
C ALA A 382 -27.19 21.49 -3.49
N ILE A 383 -28.48 21.19 -3.46
CA ILE A 383 -29.14 20.44 -2.40
C ILE A 383 -29.85 19.26 -3.05
N ARG A 384 -29.56 18.05 -2.55
CA ARG A 384 -30.24 16.83 -2.99
C ARG A 384 -31.28 16.41 -1.96
N MET A 385 -32.49 16.11 -2.42
CA MET A 385 -33.53 15.56 -1.56
C MET A 385 -34.01 14.21 -2.09
N PRO A 386 -33.93 13.13 -1.28
CA PRO A 386 -34.43 11.82 -1.68
C PRO A 386 -35.96 11.84 -1.83
N GLU A 387 -36.49 11.02 -2.74
CA GLU A 387 -37.93 10.91 -2.97
C GLU A 387 -38.66 10.47 -1.68
N GLY A 388 -39.44 11.39 -1.10
CA GLY A 388 -40.42 11.12 -0.05
C GLY A 388 -41.76 11.77 -0.42
N GLU A 389 -42.88 11.23 0.08
CA GLU A 389 -44.25 11.72 -0.20
C GLU A 389 -44.55 13.14 0.35
N GLY A 390 -43.54 13.87 0.83
CA GLY A 390 -43.68 15.23 1.36
C GLY A 390 -43.66 16.30 0.25
N SER A 391 -44.57 17.27 0.34
CA SER A 391 -44.56 18.45 -0.55
C SER A 391 -43.28 19.27 -0.35
N LEU A 392 -42.75 19.85 -1.43
CA LEU A 392 -41.67 20.86 -1.40
C LEU A 392 -42.13 22.21 -0.82
N ASP A 393 -43.40 22.34 -0.48
CA ASP A 393 -43.99 23.57 0.04
C ASP A 393 -43.29 24.01 1.34
N GLY A 394 -42.74 25.22 1.33
CA GLY A 394 -42.05 25.81 2.48
C GLY A 394 -40.55 25.50 2.59
N VAL A 395 -39.98 24.64 1.73
CA VAL A 395 -38.53 24.35 1.73
C VAL A 395 -37.72 25.60 1.35
N GLU A 396 -38.22 26.42 0.44
CA GLU A 396 -37.60 27.70 0.04
C GLU A 396 -37.37 28.65 1.22
N GLU A 397 -38.27 28.67 2.21
CA GLU A 397 -38.12 29.51 3.41
C GLU A 397 -37.02 29.01 4.35
N LEU A 398 -36.60 27.75 4.21
CA LEU A 398 -35.52 27.15 5.00
C LEU A 398 -34.14 27.44 4.40
N LEU A 399 -34.09 27.77 3.11
CA LEU A 399 -32.86 28.10 2.40
C LEU A 399 -32.25 29.43 2.86
N PHE A 400 -33.05 30.31 3.46
CA PHE A 400 -32.66 31.66 3.86
C PHE A 400 -32.82 31.84 5.38
N PRO A 401 -31.82 31.45 6.20
CA PRO A 401 -31.84 31.71 7.63
C PRO A 401 -31.82 33.21 7.95
N ALA A 402 -32.34 33.58 9.13
CA ALA A 402 -32.27 34.95 9.59
C ALA A 402 -30.80 35.35 9.82
N ALA A 403 -30.45 36.60 9.49
CA ALA A 403 -29.08 37.07 9.57
C ALA A 403 -28.50 37.02 11.00
N ASP A 404 -29.36 37.23 12.00
CA ASP A 404 -28.95 37.18 13.42
C ASP A 404 -28.72 35.75 13.91
N ASP A 405 -29.41 34.75 13.32
CA ASP A 405 -29.36 33.35 13.76
C ASP A 405 -28.26 32.54 13.03
N VAL A 406 -27.77 33.02 11.89
CA VAL A 406 -26.88 32.23 11.01
C VAL A 406 -25.56 31.88 11.66
N GLU A 407 -25.01 32.75 12.51
CA GLU A 407 -23.76 32.48 13.22
C GLU A 407 -23.92 31.28 14.15
N ASP A 408 -24.97 31.25 14.95
CA ASP A 408 -25.24 30.16 15.90
C ASP A 408 -25.48 28.84 15.17
N LEU A 409 -26.19 28.85 14.05
CA LEU A 409 -26.41 27.68 13.19
C LEU A 409 -25.08 27.14 12.65
N VAL A 410 -24.20 28.02 12.15
CA VAL A 410 -22.89 27.63 11.62
C VAL A 410 -21.99 27.09 12.73
N VAL A 411 -21.94 27.76 13.88
CA VAL A 411 -21.15 27.30 15.04
C VAL A 411 -21.63 25.93 15.53
N GLY A 412 -22.95 25.69 15.55
CA GLY A 412 -23.53 24.42 15.94
C GLY A 412 -23.17 23.26 15.00
N GLN A 413 -23.02 23.53 13.69
CA GLN A 413 -22.72 22.49 12.70
C GLN A 413 -21.24 22.34 12.35
N VAL A 414 -20.44 23.42 12.41
CA VAL A 414 -19.06 23.41 11.92
C VAL A 414 -18.22 22.33 12.62
N ALA A 415 -18.46 22.06 13.91
CA ALA A 415 -17.77 21.02 14.68
C ALA A 415 -17.89 19.61 14.09
N ASN A 416 -18.99 19.34 13.37
CA ASN A 416 -19.28 18.05 12.74
C ASN A 416 -18.77 17.98 11.29
N SER A 417 -18.23 19.07 10.75
CA SER A 417 -17.75 19.14 9.38
C SER A 417 -16.35 18.54 9.19
N ALA A 418 -16.10 18.00 7.99
CA ALA A 418 -14.77 17.52 7.60
C ALA A 418 -13.72 18.65 7.60
N LEU A 419 -14.13 19.89 7.27
CA LEU A 419 -13.28 21.08 7.33
C LEU A 419 -12.73 21.28 8.74
N PHE A 420 -13.59 21.25 9.76
CA PHE A 420 -13.20 21.47 11.14
C PHE A 420 -12.23 20.39 11.64
N ALA A 421 -12.48 19.11 11.33
CA ALA A 421 -11.56 18.04 11.67
C ALA A 421 -10.18 18.22 11.01
N SER A 422 -10.15 18.70 9.75
CA SER A 422 -8.90 19.01 9.06
C SER A 422 -8.15 20.16 9.71
N ARG A 423 -8.83 21.29 9.99
CA ARG A 423 -8.24 22.46 10.65
C ARG A 423 -7.78 22.15 12.06
N PHE A 424 -8.54 21.37 12.82
CA PHE A 424 -8.13 20.92 14.16
C PHE A 424 -6.82 20.15 14.14
N ARG A 425 -6.66 19.23 13.17
CA ARG A 425 -5.41 18.48 12.98
C ARG A 425 -4.24 19.42 12.66
N GLU A 426 -4.45 20.39 11.78
CA GLU A 426 -3.43 21.38 11.42
C GLU A 426 -3.03 22.24 12.63
N ASN A 427 -4.00 22.73 13.39
CA ASN A 427 -3.80 23.54 14.60
C ASN A 427 -3.10 22.75 15.71
N ALA A 428 -3.53 21.50 15.96
CA ALA A 428 -2.89 20.63 16.94
C ALA A 428 -1.43 20.28 16.57
N ALA A 429 -1.14 20.15 15.28
CA ALA A 429 0.21 19.94 14.79
C ALA A 429 1.07 21.21 14.92
N ARG A 430 0.57 22.37 14.47
CA ARG A 430 1.24 23.69 14.60
C ARG A 430 1.54 24.02 16.06
N ALA A 431 0.59 23.76 16.97
CA ALA A 431 0.74 23.94 18.41
C ALA A 431 1.68 22.92 19.09
N LEU A 432 2.34 22.04 18.34
CA LEU A 432 3.29 21.03 18.84
C LEU A 432 2.68 19.98 19.79
N LEU A 433 1.35 19.80 19.76
CA LEU A 433 0.66 18.73 20.48
C LEU A 433 0.85 17.38 19.77
N LEU A 434 0.93 17.40 18.44
CA LEU A 434 1.18 16.23 17.59
C LEU A 434 2.56 16.34 16.90
N PRO A 435 3.69 16.15 17.64
CA PRO A 435 5.02 16.38 17.10
C PRO A 435 5.46 15.29 16.11
N ARG A 436 6.35 15.65 15.18
CA ARG A 436 7.01 14.68 14.29
C ARG A 436 7.95 13.78 15.08
N ARG A 437 7.94 12.47 14.78
CA ARG A 437 8.75 11.47 15.51
C ARG A 437 10.25 11.57 15.28
N ARG A 438 10.70 11.98 14.09
CA ARG A 438 12.13 12.10 13.73
C ARG A 438 12.32 13.26 12.74
N PRO A 439 13.43 14.00 12.83
CA PRO A 439 13.82 14.98 11.82
C PRO A 439 13.91 14.31 10.44
N GLY A 440 13.31 14.92 9.41
CA GLY A 440 13.43 14.47 8.01
C GLY A 440 12.52 13.31 7.57
N THR A 441 11.83 12.62 8.48
CA THR A 441 10.82 11.60 8.12
C THR A 441 9.42 12.09 8.45
N ARG A 442 8.53 12.09 7.45
CA ARG A 442 7.12 12.43 7.65
C ARG A 442 6.42 11.38 8.50
N THR A 443 5.52 11.83 9.37
CA THR A 443 4.56 10.93 10.02
C THR A 443 3.47 10.66 8.99
N PRO A 444 3.11 9.40 8.70
CA PRO A 444 2.03 9.10 7.76
C PRO A 444 0.76 9.88 8.13
N LEU A 445 0.09 10.54 7.17
CA LEU A 445 -1.06 11.38 7.51
C LEU A 445 -2.17 10.57 8.16
N TRP A 446 -2.40 9.31 7.77
CA TRP A 446 -3.40 8.45 8.43
C TRP A 446 -3.16 8.32 9.94
N GLN A 447 -1.90 8.21 10.37
CA GLN A 447 -1.55 8.12 11.79
C GLN A 447 -1.74 9.47 12.48
N GLN A 448 -1.46 10.57 11.78
CA GLN A 448 -1.72 11.92 12.27
C GLN A 448 -3.22 12.20 12.37
N ARG A 449 -4.03 11.77 11.39
CA ARG A 449 -5.49 11.85 11.35
C ARG A 449 -6.10 11.08 12.51
N GLN A 450 -5.69 9.83 12.74
CA GLN A 450 -6.18 9.05 13.87
C GLN A 450 -5.91 9.75 15.21
N ARG A 451 -4.67 10.20 15.44
CA ARG A 451 -4.32 10.89 16.69
C ARG A 451 -5.04 12.21 16.87
N ALA A 452 -5.22 12.97 15.78
CA ALA A 452 -5.97 14.21 15.81
C ALA A 452 -7.46 13.98 16.08
N ALA A 453 -8.05 12.92 15.50
CA ALA A 453 -9.43 12.52 15.76
C ALA A 453 -9.63 12.06 17.22
N ASP A 454 -8.72 11.23 17.74
CA ASP A 454 -8.72 10.81 19.14
C ASP A 454 -8.62 12.02 20.08
N LEU A 455 -7.72 12.97 19.76
CA LEU A 455 -7.57 14.21 20.52
C LEU A 455 -8.82 15.10 20.42
N LEU A 456 -9.42 15.23 19.25
CA LEU A 456 -10.62 16.03 19.02
C LEU A 456 -11.82 15.47 19.80
N ALA A 457 -11.98 14.14 19.84
CA ALA A 457 -13.05 13.48 20.59
C ALA A 457 -12.99 13.74 22.10
N VAL A 458 -11.80 13.96 22.64
CA VAL A 458 -11.60 14.37 24.03
C VAL A 458 -11.77 15.88 24.18
N ALA A 459 -11.13 16.67 23.30
CA ALA A 459 -11.14 18.14 23.35
C ALA A 459 -12.54 18.74 23.19
N SER A 460 -13.42 18.14 22.38
CA SER A 460 -14.79 18.60 22.15
C SER A 460 -15.64 18.64 23.43
N ARG A 461 -15.28 17.86 24.46
CA ARG A 461 -15.93 17.88 25.79
C ARG A 461 -15.54 19.10 26.63
N TYR A 462 -14.49 19.82 26.23
CA TYR A 462 -13.90 20.95 26.95
C TYR A 462 -13.83 22.18 26.03
N GLY A 463 -14.93 22.95 25.97
CA GLY A 463 -15.06 24.11 25.09
C GLY A 463 -13.98 25.19 25.27
N SER A 464 -13.30 25.23 26.42
CA SER A 464 -12.19 26.16 26.71
C SER A 464 -10.81 25.66 26.24
N PHE A 465 -10.71 24.50 25.61
CA PHE A 465 -9.44 23.96 25.14
C PHE A 465 -8.85 24.87 24.03
N PRO A 466 -7.64 25.45 24.20
CA PRO A 466 -7.15 26.52 23.31
C PRO A 466 -7.12 26.17 21.82
N ILE A 467 -6.79 24.93 21.46
CA ILE A 467 -6.73 24.50 20.05
C ILE A 467 -8.12 24.27 19.45
N LEU A 468 -9.12 23.93 20.28
CA LEU A 468 -10.50 23.87 19.82
C LEU A 468 -10.99 25.28 19.50
N VAL A 469 -10.72 26.24 20.40
CA VAL A 469 -11.04 27.66 20.21
C VAL A 469 -10.35 28.22 18.96
N GLU A 470 -9.06 27.92 18.76
CA GLU A 470 -8.34 28.31 17.55
C GLU A 470 -8.98 27.74 16.28
N THR A 471 -9.43 26.49 16.34
CA THR A 471 -10.05 25.85 15.17
C THR A 471 -11.38 26.51 14.82
N TYR A 472 -12.22 26.83 15.81
CA TYR A 472 -13.41 27.65 15.56
C TYR A 472 -13.04 29.00 14.97
N ARG A 473 -12.06 29.70 15.56
CA ARG A 473 -11.61 31.00 15.08
C ARG A 473 -11.12 30.93 13.63
N GLU A 474 -10.30 29.95 13.27
CA GLU A 474 -9.79 29.77 11.90
C GLU A 474 -10.91 29.47 10.91
N CYS A 475 -11.81 28.52 11.22
CA CYS A 475 -12.94 28.21 10.36
C CYS A 475 -13.84 29.43 10.15
N LEU A 476 -14.24 30.11 11.24
CA LEU A 476 -15.24 31.19 11.19
C LEU A 476 -14.68 32.51 10.66
N SER A 477 -13.40 32.81 10.88
CA SER A 477 -12.80 34.12 10.54
C SER A 477 -11.85 34.11 9.34
N ASP A 478 -11.15 33.00 9.09
CA ASP A 478 -10.13 32.90 8.05
C ASP A 478 -10.63 32.12 6.84
N VAL A 479 -11.36 31.02 7.05
CA VAL A 479 -11.94 30.24 5.96
C VAL A 479 -13.24 30.89 5.48
N PHE A 480 -14.19 31.07 6.40
CA PHE A 480 -15.49 31.67 6.13
C PHE A 480 -15.45 33.19 6.12
N ASP A 481 -16.46 33.77 5.45
CA ASP A 481 -16.77 35.19 5.52
C ASP A 481 -18.20 35.38 6.08
N LEU A 482 -18.32 35.22 7.40
CA LEU A 482 -19.61 35.31 8.09
C LEU A 482 -20.20 36.71 8.06
N ASP A 483 -19.36 37.74 8.06
CA ASP A 483 -19.81 39.13 7.95
C ASP A 483 -20.52 39.35 6.60
N ALA A 484 -19.92 38.87 5.51
CA ALA A 484 -20.55 38.91 4.19
C ALA A 484 -21.84 38.08 4.13
N LEU A 485 -21.88 36.88 4.74
CA LEU A 485 -23.08 36.05 4.78
C LEU A 485 -24.24 36.76 5.51
N ARG A 486 -23.98 37.40 6.65
CA ARG A 486 -24.98 38.18 7.38
C ARG A 486 -25.50 39.35 6.57
N GLU A 487 -24.61 40.08 5.88
CA GLU A 487 -25.00 41.18 4.98
C GLU A 487 -25.92 40.68 3.86
N ILE A 488 -25.59 39.54 3.24
CA ILE A 488 -26.39 38.95 2.15
C ILE A 488 -27.76 38.50 2.64
N LEU A 489 -27.83 37.75 3.75
CA LEU A 489 -29.11 37.30 4.30
C LEU A 489 -29.95 38.48 4.81
N GLY A 490 -29.31 39.51 5.38
CA GLY A 490 -29.94 40.78 5.73
C GLY A 490 -30.51 41.48 4.49
N GLY A 491 -29.75 41.55 3.41
CA GLY A 491 -30.17 42.08 2.10
C GLY A 491 -31.35 41.31 1.50
N ILE A 492 -31.38 39.99 1.64
CA ILE A 492 -32.52 39.15 1.21
C ILE A 492 -33.76 39.45 2.06
N SER A 493 -33.61 39.51 3.39
CA SER A 493 -34.72 39.78 4.31
C SER A 493 -35.34 41.18 4.12
N SER A 494 -34.51 42.17 3.82
CA SER A 494 -34.91 43.55 3.51
C SER A 494 -35.36 43.76 2.06
N ARG A 495 -35.25 42.73 1.21
CA ARG A 495 -35.56 42.73 -0.24
C ARG A 495 -34.66 43.65 -1.07
N GLU A 496 -33.49 43.98 -0.58
CA GLU A 496 -32.42 44.62 -1.38
C GLU A 496 -31.81 43.62 -2.38
N ILE A 497 -31.74 42.35 -1.99
CA ILE A 497 -31.38 41.21 -2.85
C ILE A 497 -32.67 40.43 -3.15
N ALA A 498 -33.05 40.37 -4.42
CA ALA A 498 -34.22 39.64 -4.86
C ALA A 498 -33.98 38.13 -4.90
N VAL A 499 -35.01 37.33 -4.60
CA VAL A 499 -35.00 35.87 -4.77
C VAL A 499 -35.94 35.51 -5.91
N HIS A 500 -35.43 34.79 -6.90
CA HIS A 500 -36.17 34.35 -8.07
C HIS A 500 -36.25 32.82 -8.09
N GLY A 501 -37.43 32.26 -7.82
CA GLY A 501 -37.67 30.82 -7.86
C GLY A 501 -38.11 30.37 -9.26
N VAL A 502 -37.53 29.28 -9.77
CA VAL A 502 -37.88 28.69 -11.06
C VAL A 502 -37.82 27.18 -11.00
N GLU A 503 -38.77 26.51 -11.66
CA GLU A 503 -38.73 25.07 -11.88
C GLU A 503 -38.38 24.80 -13.35
N THR A 504 -37.32 24.04 -13.57
CA THR A 504 -36.81 23.69 -14.89
C THR A 504 -36.96 22.18 -15.13
N PRO A 505 -37.20 21.75 -16.39
CA PRO A 505 -37.32 20.33 -16.71
C PRO A 505 -35.99 19.56 -16.57
N LYS A 506 -34.86 20.26 -16.60
CA LYS A 506 -33.50 19.77 -16.44
C LYS A 506 -32.63 20.93 -15.95
N ALA A 507 -31.47 20.62 -15.38
CA ALA A 507 -30.51 21.63 -14.93
C ALA A 507 -30.19 22.68 -16.02
N SER A 508 -30.25 23.95 -15.65
CA SER A 508 -29.77 25.10 -16.43
C SER A 508 -28.27 25.01 -16.74
N PRO A 509 -27.75 25.80 -17.70
CA PRO A 509 -26.30 25.91 -17.91
C PRO A 509 -25.47 26.25 -16.66
N PHE A 510 -25.98 27.07 -15.73
CA PHE A 510 -25.29 27.42 -14.49
C PHE A 510 -25.41 26.29 -13.46
N ALA A 511 -26.61 25.73 -13.26
CA ALA A 511 -26.79 24.58 -12.37
C ALA A 511 -26.02 23.34 -12.86
N SER A 512 -25.93 23.12 -14.17
CA SER A 512 -25.11 22.06 -14.76
C SER A 512 -23.62 22.30 -14.53
N SER A 513 -23.15 23.55 -14.49
CA SER A 513 -21.77 23.87 -14.15
C SER A 513 -21.49 23.58 -12.68
N LEU A 514 -22.38 24.01 -11.79
CA LEU A 514 -22.33 23.71 -10.34
C LEU A 514 -22.37 22.20 -10.06
N LEU A 515 -23.21 21.45 -10.79
CA LEU A 515 -23.29 19.99 -10.68
C LEU A 515 -22.15 19.24 -11.40
N PHE A 516 -21.38 19.89 -12.27
CA PHE A 516 -20.21 19.27 -12.88
C PHE A 516 -19.10 19.11 -11.84
N ASP A 517 -18.92 20.10 -10.95
CA ASP A 517 -18.09 19.97 -9.75
C ASP A 517 -18.58 18.83 -8.85
N TYR A 518 -19.88 18.53 -8.84
CA TYR A 518 -20.45 17.36 -8.15
C TYR A 518 -20.05 16.02 -8.79
N VAL A 519 -19.92 15.89 -10.12
CA VAL A 519 -19.46 14.63 -10.74
C VAL A 519 -17.96 14.41 -10.51
N ALA A 520 -17.17 15.50 -10.47
CA ALA A 520 -15.77 15.47 -10.08
C ALA A 520 -15.55 15.27 -8.57
N ALA A 521 -16.52 15.67 -7.74
CA ALA A 521 -16.56 15.26 -6.34
C ALA A 521 -16.94 13.78 -6.26
N TYR A 522 -18.10 13.34 -6.76
CA TYR A 522 -18.65 11.99 -6.55
C TYR A 522 -18.01 10.82 -7.33
N MET A 523 -17.42 11.03 -8.52
CA MET A 523 -16.54 10.00 -9.12
C MET A 523 -15.28 9.76 -8.27
N TYR A 524 -14.98 10.69 -7.35
CA TYR A 524 -13.83 10.70 -6.45
C TYR A 524 -14.25 10.77 -4.96
N ASP A 525 -15.56 10.69 -4.67
CA ASP A 525 -16.20 10.61 -3.34
C ASP A 525 -16.97 9.29 -3.19
N GLY A 526 -16.83 8.41 -4.19
CA GLY A 526 -17.03 6.97 -4.04
C GLY A 526 -16.15 6.32 -2.96
N ASP A 527 -15.32 7.11 -2.27
CA ASP A 527 -14.51 6.78 -1.10
C ASP A 527 -14.71 7.76 0.07
N ALA A 528 -15.94 8.24 0.32
CA ALA A 528 -16.33 8.45 1.73
C ALA A 528 -15.95 7.15 2.46
N PRO A 529 -15.08 7.20 3.49
CA PRO A 529 -14.33 6.02 3.90
C PRO A 529 -15.26 4.82 4.06
N LEU A 530 -14.82 3.65 3.58
CA LEU A 530 -15.34 2.39 4.11
C LEU A 530 -15.31 2.38 5.65
N ALA A 531 -14.60 3.30 6.33
CA ALA A 531 -14.64 3.57 7.77
C ALA A 531 -15.89 4.34 8.27
N GLU A 532 -16.63 5.12 7.46
CA GLU A 532 -17.91 5.74 7.82
C GLU A 532 -19.11 4.83 7.50
N ARG A 533 -19.08 4.09 6.37
CA ARG A 533 -20.00 2.95 6.20
C ARG A 533 -19.69 1.81 7.17
N ARG A 534 -18.43 1.61 7.57
CA ARG A 534 -18.07 0.80 8.75
C ARG A 534 -18.24 1.57 10.05
N ALA A 535 -18.50 2.86 10.12
CA ALA A 535 -18.90 3.47 11.39
C ALA A 535 -20.39 3.16 11.63
N GLY A 536 -21.21 3.20 10.57
CA GLY A 536 -22.59 2.72 10.57
C GLY A 536 -22.78 1.19 10.47
N ALA A 537 -21.75 0.43 10.05
CA ALA A 537 -21.75 -1.05 10.03
C ALA A 537 -20.79 -1.69 11.05
N LEU A 538 -19.92 -0.93 11.72
CA LEU A 538 -19.21 -1.28 12.97
C LEU A 538 -19.82 -0.57 14.20
N THR A 539 -20.96 0.11 14.04
CA THR A 539 -22.15 -0.20 14.85
C THR A 539 -22.69 -1.60 14.53
N LEU A 540 -21.79 -2.58 14.35
CA LEU A 540 -21.95 -3.94 14.84
C LEU A 540 -22.07 -3.81 16.36
N ASP A 541 -23.27 -3.37 16.72
CA ASP A 541 -24.02 -3.75 17.89
C ASP A 541 -23.12 -4.34 18.99
N ARG A 542 -22.70 -3.44 19.89
CA ARG A 542 -21.96 -3.78 21.12
C ARG A 542 -22.70 -4.85 21.93
N ASP A 543 -24.01 -5.01 21.71
CA ASP A 543 -24.83 -6.05 22.32
C ASP A 543 -24.82 -7.35 21.50
N LEU A 544 -24.70 -7.29 20.15
CA LEU A 544 -24.54 -8.48 19.29
C LEU A 544 -23.14 -9.14 19.41
N LEU A 545 -22.07 -8.36 19.66
CA LEU A 545 -20.75 -8.89 20.04
C LEU A 545 -20.74 -9.50 21.46
N ARG A 546 -21.67 -9.06 22.33
CA ARG A 546 -21.93 -9.65 23.66
C ARG A 546 -22.75 -10.95 23.57
N GLU A 547 -23.59 -11.09 22.54
CA GLU A 547 -24.43 -12.28 22.28
C GLU A 547 -23.75 -13.35 21.41
N LEU A 548 -22.89 -12.98 20.45
CA LEU A 548 -22.26 -13.92 19.50
C LEU A 548 -20.94 -14.52 19.97
N LEU A 549 -20.25 -13.90 20.92
CA LEU A 549 -19.03 -14.41 21.54
C LEU A 549 -19.36 -14.71 23.00
N GLY A 550 -19.74 -15.95 23.29
CA GLY A 550 -19.90 -16.39 24.67
C GLY A 550 -18.66 -15.99 25.48
N GLN A 551 -18.85 -15.49 26.71
CA GLN A 551 -17.75 -15.00 27.57
C GLN A 551 -16.64 -16.04 27.77
N GLU A 552 -16.92 -17.32 27.49
CA GLU A 552 -16.02 -18.47 27.59
C GLU A 552 -15.00 -18.61 26.43
N GLU A 553 -15.25 -18.07 25.22
CA GLU A 553 -14.38 -18.27 24.04
C GLU A 553 -13.21 -17.25 23.93
N LEU A 554 -13.26 -16.16 24.70
CA LEU A 554 -12.28 -15.06 24.63
C LEU A 554 -10.93 -15.41 25.26
N ARG A 555 -10.93 -16.32 26.22
CA ARG A 555 -9.76 -16.78 26.96
C ARG A 555 -8.83 -17.65 26.09
N GLU A 556 -9.39 -18.39 25.15
CA GLU A 556 -8.62 -19.28 24.25
C GLU A 556 -7.88 -18.51 23.14
N LEU A 557 -8.28 -17.26 22.87
CA LEU A 557 -7.71 -16.41 21.83
C LEU A 557 -6.59 -15.47 22.32
N ILE A 558 -6.38 -15.38 23.64
CA ILE A 558 -5.37 -14.50 24.25
C ILE A 558 -4.11 -15.30 24.54
N ASP A 559 -3.01 -14.87 23.92
CA ASP A 559 -1.68 -15.45 24.13
C ASP A 559 -1.08 -14.97 25.48
N PRO A 560 -0.62 -15.89 26.37
CA PRO A 560 -0.06 -15.53 27.68
C PRO A 560 1.18 -14.61 27.59
N ASP A 561 2.04 -14.84 26.61
CA ASP A 561 3.26 -14.03 26.43
C ASP A 561 2.89 -12.63 25.91
N ALA A 562 1.86 -12.50 25.07
CA ALA A 562 1.35 -11.21 24.63
C ALA A 562 0.79 -10.37 25.78
N LEU A 563 0.18 -11.00 26.78
CA LEU A 563 -0.25 -10.34 28.00
C LEU A 563 0.94 -9.87 28.84
N ALA A 564 1.91 -10.76 29.11
CA ALA A 564 3.10 -10.40 29.90
C ALA A 564 3.89 -9.24 29.28
N ASP A 565 4.13 -9.29 27.97
CA ASP A 565 4.79 -8.21 27.22
C ASP A 565 4.01 -6.90 27.25
N LEU A 566 2.68 -6.98 27.27
CA LEU A 566 1.82 -5.81 27.36
C LEU A 566 1.90 -5.17 28.74
N GLU A 567 1.84 -5.96 29.81
CA GLU A 567 1.93 -5.47 31.19
C GLU A 567 3.28 -4.79 31.45
N LEU A 568 4.40 -5.41 31.03
CA LEU A 568 5.73 -4.80 31.12
C LEU A 568 5.81 -3.47 30.36
N SER A 569 5.20 -3.42 29.16
CA SER A 569 5.15 -2.22 28.32
C SER A 569 4.29 -1.12 28.94
N LEU A 570 3.11 -1.43 29.48
CA LEU A 570 2.24 -0.45 30.14
C LEU A 570 2.91 0.12 31.39
N GLN A 571 3.63 -0.71 32.14
CA GLN A 571 4.35 -0.31 33.36
C GLN A 571 5.72 0.35 33.09
N ALA A 572 6.14 0.48 31.82
CA ALA A 572 7.44 1.04 31.41
C ALA A 572 8.67 0.30 31.97
N PHE A 573 8.58 -1.03 32.06
CA PHE A 573 9.75 -1.87 32.37
C PHE A 573 10.60 -2.22 31.15
N VAL A 574 10.05 -2.08 29.94
CA VAL A 574 10.77 -2.33 28.68
C VAL A 574 11.79 -1.21 28.44
N GLU A 575 12.98 -1.57 27.94
CA GLU A 575 14.14 -0.69 27.76
C GLU A 575 13.83 0.61 26.99
N ASP A 576 12.97 0.55 25.98
CA ASP A 576 12.54 1.67 25.14
C ASP A 576 11.57 2.64 25.83
N ARG A 577 11.01 2.25 26.98
CA ARG A 577 10.04 3.04 27.76
C ARG A 577 10.57 3.50 29.12
N GLN A 578 11.73 3.03 29.54
CA GLN A 578 12.36 3.45 30.79
C GLN A 578 12.76 4.93 30.73
N ALA A 579 12.67 5.61 31.87
CA ALA A 579 13.06 7.01 31.99
C ALA A 579 14.59 7.15 31.94
N THR A 580 15.06 8.07 31.10
CA THR A 580 16.46 8.44 30.89
C THR A 580 16.75 9.89 31.25
N THR A 581 15.72 10.66 31.60
CA THR A 581 15.81 12.07 31.97
C THR A 581 14.86 12.40 33.12
N LEU A 582 15.16 13.48 33.85
CA LEU A 582 14.31 14.01 34.92
C LEU A 582 12.88 14.32 34.44
N ASP A 583 12.74 14.87 33.23
CA ASP A 583 11.44 15.17 32.62
C ASP A 583 10.62 13.90 32.35
N GLN A 584 11.27 12.80 31.94
CA GLN A 584 10.60 11.51 31.76
C GLN A 584 10.17 10.87 33.09
N VAL A 585 10.90 11.10 34.19
CA VAL A 585 10.45 10.67 35.52
C VAL A 585 9.18 11.41 35.96
N HIS A 586 9.08 12.71 35.68
CA HIS A 586 7.83 13.44 35.92
C HIS A 586 6.68 12.94 35.02
N ASP A 587 6.95 12.62 33.76
CA ASP A 587 5.95 11.99 32.86
C ASP A 587 5.48 10.63 33.39
N LEU A 588 6.36 9.84 34.03
CA LEU A 588 5.96 8.59 34.69
C LEU A 588 4.95 8.84 35.82
N LEU A 589 5.17 9.85 36.67
CA LEU A 589 4.25 10.21 37.75
C LEU A 589 2.89 10.66 37.22
N ARG A 590 2.87 11.41 36.11
CA ARG A 590 1.61 11.84 35.47
C ARG A 590 0.85 10.68 34.82
N ARG A 591 1.57 9.76 34.17
CA ARG A 591 0.97 8.64 33.43
C ARG A 591 0.54 7.49 34.33
N LEU A 592 1.39 7.07 35.26
CA LEU A 592 1.16 5.94 36.16
C LEU A 592 0.48 6.35 37.48
N GLY A 593 0.61 7.62 37.88
CA GLY A 593 0.14 8.12 39.16
C GLY A 593 1.20 8.00 40.26
N ASP A 594 0.74 7.69 41.47
CA ASP A 594 1.58 7.57 42.65
C ASP A 594 2.61 6.47 42.48
N LEU A 595 3.89 6.74 42.76
CA LEU A 595 4.97 5.76 42.70
C LEU A 595 5.88 5.87 43.93
N SER A 596 6.34 4.74 44.45
CA SER A 596 7.41 4.72 45.46
C SER A 596 8.78 5.05 44.82
N ALA A 597 9.77 5.44 45.64
CA ALA A 597 11.12 5.69 45.15
C ALA A 597 11.74 4.43 44.47
N ASP A 598 11.42 3.25 44.98
CA ASP A 598 11.88 1.97 44.41
C ASP A 598 11.16 1.67 43.08
N GLU A 599 9.86 1.95 42.98
CA GLU A 599 9.09 1.81 41.75
C GLU A 599 9.59 2.74 40.64
N VAL A 600 9.97 3.98 40.96
CA VAL A 600 10.60 4.91 40.00
C VAL A 600 11.98 4.40 39.61
N SER A 601 12.76 3.89 40.56
CA SER A 601 14.10 3.34 40.31
C SER A 601 14.04 2.15 39.34
N ALA A 602 13.07 1.26 39.48
CA ALA A 602 12.90 0.10 38.60
C ALA A 602 12.48 0.49 37.15
N ARG A 603 11.98 1.71 36.96
CA ARG A 603 11.51 2.26 35.67
C ARG A 603 12.47 3.31 35.09
N THR A 604 13.66 3.46 35.68
CA THR A 604 14.65 4.47 35.30
C THR A 604 15.98 3.80 34.95
N VAL A 605 16.57 4.18 33.81
CA VAL A 605 17.90 3.70 33.40
C VAL A 605 18.94 4.19 34.41
N GLY A 606 19.72 3.25 34.97
CA GLY A 606 20.68 3.53 36.05
C GLY A 606 20.13 3.31 37.45
N GLY A 607 18.82 3.01 37.60
CA GLY A 607 18.23 2.61 38.87
C GLY A 607 18.23 3.71 39.94
N ALA A 608 18.35 3.31 41.20
CA ALA A 608 18.22 4.22 42.35
C ALA A 608 19.27 5.34 42.42
N THR A 609 20.46 5.12 41.84
CA THR A 609 21.55 6.13 41.85
C THR A 609 21.19 7.38 41.06
N ILE A 610 20.30 7.26 40.07
CA ILE A 610 19.84 8.36 39.21
C ILE A 610 18.42 8.80 39.60
N ALA A 611 17.52 7.86 39.85
CA ALA A 611 16.11 8.15 40.14
C ALA A 611 15.90 8.97 41.42
N VAL A 612 16.61 8.64 42.51
CA VAL A 612 16.44 9.31 43.81
C VAL A 612 16.88 10.79 43.78
N PRO A 613 18.05 11.14 43.20
CA PRO A 613 18.40 12.54 42.94
C PRO A 613 17.34 13.29 42.13
N TRP A 614 16.85 12.71 41.02
CA TRP A 614 15.84 13.36 40.19
C TRP A 614 14.51 13.58 40.89
N LEU A 615 14.05 12.66 41.74
CA LEU A 615 12.86 12.86 42.56
C LEU A 615 13.05 14.02 43.56
N ARG A 616 14.24 14.14 44.16
CA ARG A 616 14.57 15.27 45.04
C ARG A 616 14.58 16.59 44.27
N ASP A 617 15.18 16.60 43.09
CA ASP A 617 15.23 17.78 42.23
C ASP A 617 13.82 18.19 41.79
N LEU A 618 12.97 17.24 41.39
CA LEU A 618 11.56 17.48 41.08
C LEU A 618 10.78 18.03 42.27
N GLY A 619 11.05 17.54 43.49
CA GLY A 619 10.48 18.09 44.72
C GLY A 619 10.93 19.52 44.98
N SER A 620 12.22 19.82 44.81
CA SER A 620 12.77 21.16 44.99
C SER A 620 12.26 22.17 43.96
N ALA A 621 12.05 21.71 42.72
CA ALA A 621 11.45 22.46 41.62
C ALA A 621 9.92 22.50 41.68
N ARG A 622 9.29 21.94 42.73
CA ARG A 622 7.83 21.87 42.93
C ARG A 622 7.07 21.27 41.75
N ARG A 623 7.66 20.26 41.11
CA ARG A 623 7.02 19.49 40.02
C ARG A 623 6.44 18.16 40.50
N ALA A 624 6.92 17.67 41.63
CA ALA A 624 6.40 16.48 42.29
C ALA A 624 6.32 16.75 43.78
N VAL A 625 5.40 16.08 44.46
CA VAL A 625 5.30 16.14 45.91
C VAL A 625 5.32 14.75 46.52
N ARG A 626 5.86 14.69 47.74
CA ARG A 626 5.87 13.47 48.54
C ARG A 626 4.65 13.44 49.44
N VAL A 627 3.91 12.35 49.39
CA VAL A 627 2.65 12.14 50.09
C VAL A 627 2.65 10.76 50.77
N ARG A 628 1.79 10.57 51.77
CA ARG A 628 1.60 9.27 52.42
C ARG A 628 0.27 8.65 51.96
N ILE A 629 0.36 7.47 51.35
CA ILE A 629 -0.78 6.72 50.82
C ILE A 629 -0.70 5.30 51.37
N ALA A 630 -1.77 4.79 51.97
CA ALA A 630 -1.82 3.45 52.56
C ALA A 630 -0.68 3.12 53.57
N GLY A 631 -0.08 4.14 54.20
CA GLY A 631 1.04 4.00 55.14
C GLY A 631 2.42 4.23 54.53
N ASP A 632 2.56 4.10 53.21
CA ASP A 632 3.83 4.24 52.49
C ASP A 632 4.10 5.67 52.02
N GLU A 633 5.38 6.05 51.96
CA GLU A 633 5.78 7.30 51.28
C GLU A 633 5.80 7.11 49.77
N ARG A 634 5.02 7.92 49.04
CA ARG A 634 4.93 7.90 47.58
C ARG A 634 5.10 9.30 47.00
N TRP A 635 5.49 9.35 45.73
CA TRP A 635 5.60 10.57 44.95
C TRP A 635 4.42 10.66 43.99
N ILE A 636 3.84 11.86 43.88
CA ILE A 636 2.82 12.19 42.87
C ILE A 636 3.25 13.47 42.14
N ALA A 637 2.74 13.66 40.93
CA ALA A 637 2.86 14.94 40.23
C ALA A 637 2.13 16.03 41.04
N ILE A 638 2.66 17.27 41.06
CA ILE A 638 2.05 18.35 41.85
C ILE A 638 0.63 18.69 41.38
N GLU A 639 0.36 18.47 40.10
CA GLU A 639 -0.93 18.70 39.45
C GLU A 639 -2.01 17.74 39.94
N ASP A 640 -1.63 16.56 40.46
CA ASP A 640 -2.57 15.55 40.94
C ASP A 640 -2.91 15.71 42.44
N VAL A 641 -2.34 16.69 43.14
CA VAL A 641 -2.51 16.86 44.60
C VAL A 641 -3.97 16.99 45.01
N GLY A 642 -4.75 17.85 44.34
CA GLY A 642 -6.18 18.02 44.60
C GLY A 642 -6.95 16.70 44.40
N ARG A 643 -6.59 15.93 43.38
CA ARG A 643 -7.24 14.63 43.09
C ARG A 643 -6.93 13.59 44.15
N TYR A 644 -5.68 13.44 44.57
CA TYR A 644 -5.31 12.48 45.63
C TYR A 644 -5.87 12.88 47.00
N ARG A 645 -6.00 14.18 47.28
CA ARG A 645 -6.71 14.70 48.46
C ARG A 645 -8.16 14.26 48.45
N ASP A 646 -8.87 14.48 47.35
CA ASP A 646 -10.31 14.25 47.26
C ASP A 646 -10.65 12.75 47.13
N ALA A 647 -9.80 11.94 46.49
CA ALA A 647 -10.04 10.51 46.27
C ALA A 647 -9.57 9.61 47.43
N VAL A 648 -8.41 9.91 48.03
CA VAL A 648 -7.72 9.01 48.99
C VAL A 648 -7.48 9.69 50.34
N GLY A 649 -7.83 10.97 50.49
CA GLY A 649 -7.67 11.70 51.75
C GLY A 649 -6.24 12.16 52.04
N VAL A 650 -5.41 12.34 51.01
CA VAL A 650 -4.02 12.79 51.16
C VAL A 650 -3.97 14.24 51.67
N THR A 651 -3.10 14.52 52.65
CA THR A 651 -2.85 15.89 53.11
C THR A 651 -1.97 16.65 52.10
N ALA A 652 -2.47 17.77 51.57
CA ALA A 652 -1.71 18.63 50.67
C ALA A 652 -0.48 19.23 51.37
N PRO A 653 0.75 19.06 50.83
CA PRO A 653 1.95 19.67 51.40
C PRO A 653 1.96 21.19 51.32
N VAL A 654 2.72 21.85 52.19
CA VAL A 654 2.87 23.31 52.18
C VAL A 654 3.62 23.76 50.93
N GLY A 655 3.09 24.77 50.23
CA GLY A 655 3.72 25.34 49.02
C GLY A 655 3.17 24.84 47.68
N VAL A 656 2.05 24.09 47.69
CA VAL A 656 1.28 23.76 46.49
C VAL A 656 0.46 24.99 46.05
N PRO A 657 0.56 25.45 44.78
CA PRO A 657 -0.24 26.55 44.25
C PRO A 657 -1.76 26.29 44.34
N ASP A 658 -2.54 27.34 44.61
CA ASP A 658 -4.01 27.27 44.72
C ASP A 658 -4.69 26.70 43.46
N ALA A 659 -4.08 26.91 42.29
CA ALA A 659 -4.54 26.36 41.02
C ALA A 659 -4.64 24.82 41.01
N PHE A 660 -3.85 24.11 41.83
CA PHE A 660 -3.86 22.65 41.95
C PHE A 660 -4.66 22.13 43.16
N LEU A 661 -5.28 23.03 43.93
CA LEU A 661 -6.08 22.71 45.12
C LEU A 661 -7.59 22.80 44.89
N GLY A 662 -8.03 23.14 43.67
CA GLY A 662 -9.44 23.13 43.29
C GLY A 662 -10.09 21.74 43.48
N PRO A 663 -11.42 21.68 43.69
CA PRO A 663 -12.13 20.41 43.86
C PRO A 663 -12.08 19.57 42.58
N ALA A 664 -11.70 18.29 42.70
CA ALA A 664 -11.64 17.36 41.58
C ALA A 664 -12.96 16.55 41.47
N THR A 665 -13.77 16.85 40.45
CA THR A 665 -15.00 16.07 40.16
C THR A 665 -14.63 14.63 39.74
N GLY A 666 -15.22 13.62 40.38
CA GLY A 666 -14.95 12.21 40.05
C GLY A 666 -13.50 11.77 40.33
N ALA A 667 -12.90 12.26 41.41
CA ALA A 667 -11.47 12.06 41.71
C ALA A 667 -11.08 10.57 41.79
N LEU A 668 -11.90 9.74 42.44
CA LEU A 668 -11.64 8.29 42.58
C LEU A 668 -11.80 7.57 41.24
N GLU A 669 -12.84 7.89 40.48
CA GLU A 669 -13.08 7.36 39.14
C GLU A 669 -11.93 7.72 38.19
N GLY A 670 -11.37 8.93 38.31
CA GLY A 670 -10.18 9.35 37.58
C GLY A 670 -8.96 8.48 37.89
N LEU A 671 -8.71 8.18 39.17
CA LEU A 671 -7.62 7.30 39.58
C LEU A 671 -7.84 5.85 39.11
N LEU A 672 -9.07 5.33 39.21
CA LEU A 672 -9.42 3.98 38.75
C LEU A 672 -9.30 3.84 37.22
N ALA A 673 -9.74 4.85 36.47
CA ALA A 673 -9.58 4.88 35.02
C ALA A 673 -8.09 4.94 34.63
N ARG A 674 -7.27 5.71 35.35
CA ARG A 674 -5.81 5.72 35.17
C ARG A 674 -5.18 4.35 35.46
N TYR A 675 -5.60 3.70 36.54
CA TYR A 675 -5.14 2.34 36.88
C TYR A 675 -5.46 1.35 35.77
N ALA A 676 -6.69 1.35 35.25
CA ALA A 676 -7.12 0.46 34.18
C ALA A 676 -6.42 0.70 32.82
N ARG A 677 -5.97 1.92 32.53
CA ARG A 677 -5.19 2.22 31.32
C ARG A 677 -3.73 1.77 31.42
N THR A 678 -3.23 1.56 32.63
CA THR A 678 -1.81 1.28 32.90
C THR A 678 -1.54 -0.15 33.36
N HIS A 679 -2.58 -0.94 33.58
CA HIS A 679 -2.48 -2.34 34.00
C HIS A 679 -3.21 -3.25 32.99
N GLY A 680 -2.84 -4.53 32.97
CA GLY A 680 -3.64 -5.57 32.31
C GLY A 680 -4.98 -5.79 33.02
N PRO A 681 -5.71 -6.87 32.70
CA PRO A 681 -6.89 -7.28 33.47
C PRO A 681 -6.55 -7.36 34.97
N PHE A 682 -7.40 -6.80 35.84
CA PHE A 682 -7.14 -6.69 37.27
C PHE A 682 -8.38 -6.95 38.13
N LEU A 683 -8.18 -7.31 39.40
CA LEU A 683 -9.27 -7.56 40.35
C LEU A 683 -9.51 -6.35 41.28
N THR A 684 -10.75 -6.15 41.74
CA THR A 684 -11.12 -5.05 42.68
C THR A 684 -10.19 -4.91 43.91
N PRO A 685 -9.71 -6.00 44.55
CA PRO A 685 -8.81 -5.89 45.70
C PRO A 685 -7.43 -5.31 45.40
N GLU A 686 -7.00 -5.24 44.15
CA GLU A 686 -5.69 -4.69 43.76
C GLU A 686 -5.62 -3.16 43.95
N PRO A 687 -6.43 -2.33 43.28
CA PRO A 687 -6.46 -0.89 43.52
C PRO A 687 -6.88 -0.53 44.95
N ALA A 688 -7.76 -1.33 45.58
CA ALA A 688 -8.14 -1.15 46.99
C ALA A 688 -6.94 -1.26 47.93
N ARG A 689 -6.08 -2.27 47.74
CA ARG A 689 -4.81 -2.40 48.49
C ARG A 689 -3.83 -1.29 48.15
N ARG A 690 -3.73 -0.89 46.86
CA ARG A 690 -2.81 0.16 46.43
C ARG A 690 -3.07 1.49 47.17
N TRP A 691 -4.33 1.89 47.33
CA TRP A 691 -4.69 3.17 47.95
C TRP A 691 -5.17 3.06 49.41
N GLY A 692 -5.27 1.85 49.96
CA GLY A 692 -5.73 1.64 51.34
C GLY A 692 -7.22 1.93 51.53
N LEU A 693 -8.03 1.76 50.47
CA LEU A 693 -9.46 2.04 50.47
C LEU A 693 -10.27 0.74 50.71
N PRO A 694 -11.46 0.83 51.33
CA PRO A 694 -12.39 -0.30 51.40
C PRO A 694 -12.77 -0.81 50.01
N VAL A 695 -12.78 -2.13 49.82
CA VAL A 695 -13.10 -2.78 48.53
C VAL A 695 -14.46 -2.35 47.99
N GLY A 696 -15.46 -2.14 48.86
CA GLY A 696 -16.80 -1.67 48.46
C GLY A 696 -16.79 -0.31 47.75
N ILE A 697 -16.06 0.67 48.29
CA ILE A 697 -15.96 2.02 47.69
C ILE A 697 -15.30 1.95 46.31
N VAL A 698 -14.27 1.11 46.18
CA VAL A 698 -13.58 0.88 44.91
C VAL A 698 -14.50 0.18 43.91
N ASN A 699 -15.27 -0.83 44.35
CA ASN A 699 -16.23 -1.53 43.51
C ASN A 699 -17.31 -0.59 42.97
N ASP A 700 -17.90 0.26 43.82
CA ASP A 700 -18.91 1.24 43.40
C ASP A 700 -18.35 2.25 42.37
N GLY A 701 -17.06 2.60 42.49
CA GLY A 701 -16.35 3.42 41.49
C GLY A 701 -16.15 2.69 40.15
N LEU A 702 -15.76 1.42 40.20
CA LEU A 702 -15.59 0.58 39.00
C LEU A 702 -16.93 0.29 38.30
N GLU A 703 -18.01 0.10 39.06
CA GLU A 703 -19.36 -0.09 38.51
C GLU A 703 -19.90 1.17 37.81
N ARG A 704 -19.62 2.36 38.35
CA ARG A 704 -19.92 3.63 37.66
C ARG A 704 -19.14 3.77 36.34
N LEU A 705 -17.88 3.36 36.33
CA LEU A 705 -17.03 3.34 35.13
C LEU A 705 -17.44 2.23 34.13
N LEU A 706 -18.08 1.16 34.60
CA LEU A 706 -18.70 0.16 33.72
C LEU A 706 -19.97 0.72 33.08
N ALA A 707 -20.82 1.38 33.87
CA ALA A 707 -22.09 1.95 33.41
C ALA A 707 -21.91 3.04 32.35
N ASN A 708 -20.81 3.82 32.43
CA ASN A 708 -20.47 4.83 31.42
C ASN A 708 -19.61 4.28 30.25
N GLY A 709 -19.30 2.98 30.24
CA GLY A 709 -18.56 2.31 29.17
C GLY A 709 -17.04 2.50 29.17
N SER A 710 -16.46 3.04 30.24
CA SER A 710 -15.00 3.25 30.38
C SER A 710 -14.23 1.99 30.80
N LEU A 711 -14.92 0.99 31.34
CA LEU A 711 -14.35 -0.31 31.74
C LEU A 711 -15.16 -1.48 31.20
N LEU A 712 -14.51 -2.65 31.11
CA LEU A 712 -15.13 -3.92 30.79
C LEU A 712 -14.96 -4.89 31.96
N LEU A 713 -15.94 -5.76 32.17
CA LEU A 713 -15.92 -6.83 33.17
C LEU A 713 -16.04 -8.18 32.47
N GLY A 714 -15.10 -9.09 32.69
CA GLY A 714 -15.08 -10.41 32.06
C GLY A 714 -13.89 -11.27 32.49
N GLU A 715 -13.80 -12.49 31.97
CA GLU A 715 -12.68 -13.40 32.23
C GLU A 715 -11.63 -13.24 31.12
N PHE A 716 -10.56 -12.50 31.38
CA PHE A 716 -9.61 -12.10 30.32
C PHE A 716 -8.26 -12.82 30.42
N ARG A 717 -7.77 -13.15 31.61
CA ARG A 717 -6.48 -13.85 31.76
C ARG A 717 -6.57 -15.33 31.33
N PRO A 718 -5.62 -15.82 30.50
CA PRO A 718 -5.48 -17.25 30.22
C PRO A 718 -5.18 -18.03 31.51
N GLY A 719 -6.07 -18.94 31.92
CA GLY A 719 -5.88 -19.71 33.15
C GLY A 719 -6.73 -19.26 34.35
N GLY A 720 -7.28 -18.04 34.33
CA GLY A 720 -8.06 -17.47 35.44
C GLY A 720 -9.50 -17.97 35.53
N ALA A 721 -10.14 -17.85 36.70
CA ALA A 721 -11.54 -18.25 36.93
C ALA A 721 -12.40 -17.12 37.55
N GLU A 722 -11.83 -15.94 37.73
CA GLU A 722 -12.50 -14.79 38.35
C GLU A 722 -12.80 -13.72 37.29
N ARG A 723 -13.89 -12.97 37.48
CA ARG A 723 -14.22 -11.83 36.61
C ARG A 723 -13.32 -10.65 36.95
N GLU A 724 -12.60 -10.18 35.93
CA GLU A 724 -11.60 -9.13 36.02
C GLU A 724 -12.10 -7.87 35.31
N TRP A 725 -11.61 -6.72 35.77
CA TRP A 725 -11.80 -5.43 35.14
C TRP A 725 -10.70 -5.19 34.12
N CYS A 726 -11.04 -4.67 32.94
CA CYS A 726 -10.05 -4.32 31.92
C CYS A 726 -10.44 -3.04 31.18
N GLY A 727 -9.45 -2.20 30.89
CA GLY A 727 -9.63 -1.05 30.02
C GLY A 727 -9.92 -1.49 28.58
N PRO A 728 -10.91 -0.89 27.88
CA PRO A 728 -11.23 -1.26 26.49
C PRO A 728 -10.03 -1.19 25.53
N ASP A 729 -9.16 -0.19 25.69
CA ASP A 729 -7.95 -0.01 24.88
C ASP A 729 -6.88 -1.06 25.15
N VAL A 730 -6.72 -1.42 26.43
CA VAL A 730 -5.79 -2.47 26.85
C VAL A 730 -6.22 -3.81 26.27
N LEU A 731 -7.52 -4.13 26.34
CA LEU A 731 -8.06 -5.36 25.74
C LEU A 731 -7.89 -5.36 24.21
N ARG A 732 -8.11 -4.23 23.52
CA ARG A 732 -7.87 -4.09 22.08
C ARG A 732 -6.40 -4.32 21.73
N LEU A 733 -5.48 -3.73 22.48
CA LEU A 733 -4.04 -3.86 22.27
C LEU A 733 -3.58 -5.31 22.52
N LEU A 734 -4.10 -5.93 23.58
CA LEU A 734 -3.86 -7.34 23.90
C LEU A 734 -4.31 -8.25 22.75
N ARG A 735 -5.56 -8.11 22.27
CA ARG A 735 -6.08 -8.86 21.12
C ARG A 735 -5.24 -8.66 19.86
N ARG A 736 -4.85 -7.42 19.56
CA ARG A 736 -4.01 -7.12 18.40
C ARG A 736 -2.65 -7.80 18.48
N ARG A 737 -2.01 -7.82 19.65
CA ARG A 737 -0.72 -8.48 19.86
C ARG A 737 -0.83 -10.00 19.78
N SER A 738 -1.85 -10.60 20.40
CA SER A 738 -2.14 -12.04 20.30
C SER A 738 -2.40 -12.46 18.85
N LEU A 739 -3.24 -11.70 18.12
CA LEU A 739 -3.48 -11.93 16.69
C LEU A 739 -2.26 -11.70 15.81
N ALA A 740 -1.40 -10.72 16.13
CA ALA A 740 -0.17 -10.50 15.40
C ALA A 740 0.82 -11.66 15.57
N ARG A 741 0.91 -12.26 16.77
CA ARG A 741 1.67 -13.49 17.02
C ARG A 741 1.10 -14.67 16.21
N LEU A 742 -0.21 -14.89 16.27
CA LEU A 742 -0.89 -15.92 15.47
C LEU A 742 -0.74 -15.70 13.95
N ARG A 743 -0.72 -14.46 13.47
CA ARG A 743 -0.48 -14.12 12.06
C ARG A 743 0.96 -14.35 11.62
N ARG A 744 1.93 -14.18 12.52
CA ARG A 744 3.36 -14.46 12.24
C ARG A 744 3.60 -15.94 11.91
N GLU A 745 2.80 -16.84 12.50
CA GLU A 745 2.78 -18.28 12.19
C GLU A 745 2.15 -18.60 10.82
N VAL A 746 1.39 -17.67 10.24
CA VAL A 746 0.68 -17.78 8.94
C VAL A 746 1.39 -16.98 7.83
N GLU A 747 2.47 -16.26 8.15
CA GLU A 747 3.16 -15.39 7.21
C GLU A 747 3.80 -16.18 6.05
N PRO A 748 3.64 -15.70 4.80
CA PRO A 748 4.24 -16.31 3.61
C PRO A 748 5.76 -16.39 3.73
N VAL A 749 6.36 -17.44 3.16
CA VAL A 749 7.81 -17.55 3.02
C VAL A 749 8.30 -16.78 1.80
N ASP A 750 9.57 -16.39 1.80
CA ASP A 750 10.19 -15.73 0.65
C ASP A 750 10.37 -16.70 -0.54
N PRO A 751 10.46 -16.19 -1.79
CA PRO A 751 10.71 -17.02 -2.97
C PRO A 751 11.95 -17.93 -2.89
N ALA A 752 13.00 -17.53 -2.16
CA ALA A 752 14.21 -18.36 -2.04
C ALA A 752 13.94 -19.60 -1.17
N ALA A 753 13.01 -19.54 -0.22
CA ALA A 753 12.57 -20.72 0.53
C ALA A 753 11.94 -21.78 -0.38
N LEU A 754 11.12 -21.38 -1.37
CA LEU A 754 10.62 -22.32 -2.39
C LEU A 754 11.78 -22.91 -3.23
N GLY A 755 12.79 -22.08 -3.52
CA GLY A 755 14.03 -22.46 -4.18
C GLY A 755 14.87 -23.51 -3.45
N ARG A 756 14.88 -23.48 -2.12
CA ARG A 756 15.52 -24.49 -1.26
C ARG A 756 14.64 -25.73 -1.11
N PHE A 757 13.34 -25.52 -0.95
CA PHE A 757 12.35 -26.56 -0.71
C PHE A 757 12.22 -27.52 -1.91
N LEU A 758 12.05 -27.02 -3.14
CA LEU A 758 11.68 -27.87 -4.28
C LEU A 758 12.77 -28.90 -4.67
N PRO A 759 14.07 -28.56 -4.71
CA PRO A 759 15.13 -29.55 -4.90
C PRO A 759 15.17 -30.61 -3.77
N ALA A 760 15.02 -30.19 -2.52
CA ALA A 760 14.96 -31.09 -1.38
C ALA A 760 13.73 -32.01 -1.42
N TRP A 761 12.58 -31.48 -1.84
CA TRP A 761 11.33 -32.23 -2.05
C TRP A 761 11.47 -33.33 -3.13
N HIS A 762 12.30 -33.08 -4.14
CA HIS A 762 12.69 -34.05 -5.16
C HIS A 762 13.85 -34.97 -4.73
N GLY A 763 14.34 -34.87 -3.50
CA GLY A 763 15.42 -35.69 -2.96
C GLY A 763 16.79 -35.40 -3.55
N LEU A 764 17.04 -34.18 -4.02
CA LEU A 764 18.33 -33.74 -4.55
C LEU A 764 19.23 -33.25 -3.40
N ALA A 765 20.42 -33.83 -3.28
CA ALA A 765 21.42 -33.38 -2.31
C ALA A 765 22.16 -32.12 -2.80
N PRO A 766 22.58 -31.22 -1.89
CA PRO A 766 23.46 -30.10 -2.22
C PRO A 766 24.85 -30.58 -2.66
N VAL A 767 25.44 -29.86 -3.60
CA VAL A 767 26.79 -30.08 -4.13
C VAL A 767 27.80 -29.81 -3.01
N GLY A 768 28.57 -30.83 -2.63
CA GLY A 768 29.59 -30.73 -1.58
C GLY A 768 29.05 -30.66 -0.15
N GLY A 769 27.73 -30.80 0.05
CA GLY A 769 27.11 -30.85 1.37
C GLY A 769 26.79 -32.29 1.84
N PRO A 770 26.20 -32.46 3.03
CA PRO A 770 25.85 -33.76 3.59
C PRO A 770 24.96 -34.56 2.62
N GLY A 771 25.44 -35.74 2.21
CA GLY A 771 24.73 -36.61 1.26
C GLY A 771 25.18 -36.51 -0.20
N SER A 772 26.12 -35.63 -0.56
CA SER A 772 26.70 -35.58 -1.91
C SER A 772 27.45 -36.87 -2.29
N ASP A 773 28.02 -37.55 -1.29
CA ASP A 773 28.73 -38.84 -1.41
C ASP A 773 27.85 -40.03 -0.98
N ALA A 774 26.53 -39.91 -1.15
CA ALA A 774 25.61 -41.00 -0.80
C ALA A 774 26.00 -42.30 -1.52
N THR A 775 26.10 -43.38 -0.74
CA THR A 775 26.44 -44.71 -1.26
C THR A 775 25.45 -45.09 -2.38
N PRO A 776 25.92 -45.49 -3.57
CA PRO A 776 25.04 -45.90 -4.66
C PRO A 776 24.08 -46.99 -4.23
N PHE A 777 22.80 -46.84 -4.58
CA PHE A 777 21.83 -47.92 -4.40
C PHE A 777 22.26 -49.13 -5.24
N ARG A 778 22.10 -50.34 -4.72
CA ARG A 778 22.45 -51.59 -5.42
C ARG A 778 21.26 -52.54 -5.42
N GLY A 779 21.16 -53.36 -6.48
CA GLY A 779 20.12 -54.37 -6.60
C GLY A 779 18.70 -53.77 -6.58
N THR A 780 17.80 -54.40 -5.85
CA THR A 780 16.37 -54.04 -5.77
C THR A 780 16.13 -52.64 -5.23
N ALA A 781 16.91 -52.17 -4.25
CA ALA A 781 16.77 -50.82 -3.69
C ALA A 781 17.01 -49.71 -4.74
N ALA A 782 17.83 -49.97 -5.77
CA ALA A 782 18.04 -49.02 -6.87
C ALA A 782 16.84 -48.98 -7.83
N LEU A 783 16.17 -50.12 -8.02
CA LEU A 783 14.95 -50.23 -8.83
C LEU A 783 13.76 -49.60 -8.11
N GLU A 784 13.61 -49.83 -6.80
CA GLU A 784 12.57 -49.22 -5.96
C GLU A 784 12.71 -47.69 -5.94
N ARG A 785 13.92 -47.18 -5.69
CA ARG A 785 14.18 -45.74 -5.74
C ARG A 785 13.93 -45.16 -7.13
N LEU A 786 14.31 -45.86 -8.20
CA LEU A 786 14.01 -45.42 -9.57
C LEU A 786 12.50 -45.40 -9.82
N ALA A 787 11.76 -46.39 -9.33
CA ALA A 787 10.30 -46.45 -9.46
C ALA A 787 9.60 -45.30 -8.72
N GLU A 788 10.01 -44.97 -7.49
CA GLU A 788 9.53 -43.79 -6.74
C GLU A 788 9.79 -42.48 -7.51
N VAL A 789 10.99 -42.34 -8.07
CA VAL A 789 11.36 -41.17 -8.87
C VAL A 789 10.52 -41.09 -10.15
N VAL A 790 10.25 -42.22 -10.81
CA VAL A 790 9.39 -42.26 -11.99
C VAL A 790 7.94 -41.91 -11.63
N ASP A 791 7.42 -42.35 -10.47
CA ASP A 791 6.10 -41.94 -9.99
C ASP A 791 6.00 -40.43 -9.78
N GLN A 792 6.98 -39.83 -9.08
CA GLN A 792 7.00 -38.38 -8.86
C GLN A 792 7.14 -37.59 -10.18
N LEU A 793 7.80 -38.17 -11.18
CA LEU A 793 7.97 -37.59 -12.52
C LEU A 793 6.89 -38.04 -13.52
N ALA A 794 5.86 -38.78 -13.10
CA ALA A 794 4.90 -39.35 -14.03
C ALA A 794 4.15 -38.24 -14.80
N GLY A 795 4.05 -38.42 -16.11
CA GLY A 795 3.31 -37.51 -17.00
C GLY A 795 4.00 -36.19 -17.38
N VAL A 796 5.14 -35.83 -16.76
CA VAL A 796 5.85 -34.58 -17.10
C VAL A 796 6.63 -34.71 -18.41
N SER A 797 6.63 -33.64 -19.22
CA SER A 797 7.26 -33.61 -20.54
C SER A 797 8.75 -33.22 -20.48
N ILE A 798 9.65 -34.20 -20.45
CA ILE A 798 11.10 -34.01 -20.31
C ILE A 798 11.83 -34.35 -21.63
N PRO A 799 12.82 -33.56 -22.07
CA PRO A 799 13.69 -33.95 -23.18
C PRO A 799 14.41 -35.28 -22.90
N ALA A 800 14.28 -36.26 -23.80
CA ALA A 800 14.90 -37.58 -23.67
C ALA A 800 16.42 -37.48 -23.46
N SER A 801 17.06 -36.48 -24.09
CA SER A 801 18.48 -36.19 -23.93
C SER A 801 18.93 -35.80 -22.51
N VAL A 802 18.02 -35.22 -21.72
CA VAL A 802 18.23 -34.67 -20.37
C VAL A 802 17.82 -35.69 -19.30
N LEU A 803 16.82 -36.53 -19.58
CA LEU A 803 16.27 -37.51 -18.64
C LEU A 803 17.34 -38.44 -18.04
N GLU A 804 18.02 -39.23 -18.88
CA GLU A 804 19.03 -40.20 -18.42
C GLU A 804 20.40 -39.58 -18.14
N ARG A 805 20.66 -38.37 -18.63
CA ARG A 805 21.94 -37.68 -18.43
C ARG A 805 21.98 -36.87 -17.14
N ASP A 806 20.89 -36.16 -16.83
CA ASP A 806 20.86 -35.15 -15.78
C ASP A 806 19.79 -35.43 -14.72
N VAL A 807 18.54 -35.76 -15.10
CA VAL A 807 17.38 -35.84 -14.18
C VAL A 807 17.41 -37.09 -13.31
N LEU A 808 17.52 -38.29 -13.91
CA LEU A 808 17.53 -39.55 -13.17
C LEU A 808 18.81 -39.72 -12.33
N PRO A 809 20.03 -39.45 -12.86
CA PRO A 809 21.25 -39.57 -12.05
C PRO A 809 21.30 -38.62 -10.85
N ALA A 810 20.61 -37.47 -10.92
CA ALA A 810 20.56 -36.52 -9.81
C ALA A 810 19.66 -36.99 -8.64
N ARG A 811 18.66 -37.84 -8.91
CA ARG A 811 17.72 -38.39 -7.91
C ARG A 811 18.05 -39.82 -7.47
N VAL A 812 18.79 -40.54 -8.30
CA VAL A 812 19.21 -41.95 -8.09
C VAL A 812 20.74 -42.03 -8.12
N PRO A 813 21.42 -41.92 -6.96
CA PRO A 813 22.87 -42.11 -6.85
C PRO A 813 23.34 -43.42 -7.50
N GLY A 814 24.26 -43.31 -8.46
CA GLY A 814 24.79 -44.46 -9.21
C GLY A 814 23.88 -45.00 -10.31
N TYR A 815 22.92 -44.21 -10.80
CA TYR A 815 22.06 -44.56 -11.92
C TYR A 815 22.83 -45.17 -13.10
N GLN A 816 22.32 -46.27 -13.64
CA GLN A 816 22.82 -46.91 -14.86
C GLN A 816 21.62 -47.16 -15.79
N ALA A 817 21.81 -46.93 -17.08
CA ALA A 817 20.76 -47.11 -18.11
C ALA A 817 20.06 -48.48 -18.05
N ARG A 818 20.79 -49.53 -17.61
CA ARG A 818 20.24 -50.87 -17.41
C ARG A 818 19.09 -50.95 -16.41
N LEU A 819 19.02 -50.05 -15.42
CA LEU A 819 17.97 -50.05 -14.41
C LEU A 819 16.62 -49.66 -15.04
N LEU A 820 16.65 -48.66 -15.91
CA LEU A 820 15.47 -48.24 -16.68
C LEU A 820 15.08 -49.29 -17.72
N ASP A 821 16.07 -49.97 -18.33
CA ASP A 821 15.81 -51.09 -19.23
C ASP A 821 15.19 -52.29 -18.51
N GLU A 822 15.62 -52.57 -17.28
CA GLU A 822 15.08 -53.65 -16.44
C GLU A 822 13.63 -53.36 -16.06
N LEU A 823 13.32 -52.14 -15.60
CA LEU A 823 11.94 -51.72 -15.33
C LEU A 823 11.08 -51.69 -16.60
N GLY A 824 11.62 -51.27 -17.73
CA GLY A 824 10.92 -51.30 -19.02
C GLY A 824 10.63 -52.72 -19.49
N ALA A 825 11.59 -53.63 -19.38
CA ALA A 825 11.43 -55.04 -19.73
C ALA A 825 10.42 -55.77 -18.82
N LEU A 826 10.32 -55.36 -17.54
CA LEU A 826 9.31 -55.84 -16.60
C LEU A 826 7.91 -55.25 -16.86
N GLY A 827 7.78 -54.24 -17.72
CA GLY A 827 6.53 -53.52 -17.96
C GLY A 827 6.16 -52.54 -16.83
N GLU A 828 7.07 -52.30 -15.88
CA GLU A 828 6.87 -51.39 -14.75
C GLU A 828 7.02 -49.91 -15.14
N VAL A 829 7.69 -49.61 -16.26
CA VAL A 829 7.86 -48.26 -16.78
C VAL A 829 7.69 -48.24 -18.30
N GLY A 830 6.75 -47.42 -18.78
CA GLY A 830 6.57 -47.09 -20.19
C GLY A 830 6.90 -45.63 -20.49
N TRP A 831 7.05 -45.29 -21.78
CA TRP A 831 7.29 -43.92 -22.22
C TRP A 831 6.40 -43.54 -23.41
N VAL A 832 6.05 -42.26 -23.53
CA VAL A 832 5.29 -41.73 -24.68
C VAL A 832 5.93 -40.43 -25.16
N GLY A 833 5.98 -40.21 -26.47
CA GLY A 833 6.48 -38.96 -27.04
C GLY A 833 5.54 -37.77 -26.78
N ARG A 834 6.13 -36.59 -26.58
CA ARG A 834 5.47 -35.32 -26.24
C ARG A 834 6.03 -34.17 -27.07
N GLY A 835 6.30 -34.43 -28.35
CA GLY A 835 6.85 -33.46 -29.30
C GLY A 835 8.34 -33.60 -29.59
N SER A 836 8.73 -33.19 -30.80
CA SER A 836 10.11 -33.22 -31.30
C SER A 836 10.91 -31.99 -30.83
N LEU A 837 12.21 -32.18 -30.57
CA LEU A 837 13.21 -31.13 -30.32
C LEU A 837 14.28 -31.14 -31.43
N GLY A 838 13.82 -31.17 -32.67
CA GLY A 838 14.66 -31.31 -33.86
C GLY A 838 14.82 -32.77 -34.29
N ARG A 839 15.80 -33.05 -35.16
CA ARG A 839 15.94 -34.38 -35.78
C ARG A 839 16.50 -35.47 -34.86
N ASP A 840 17.19 -35.09 -33.79
CA ASP A 840 18.02 -35.99 -32.99
C ASP A 840 17.60 -36.04 -31.51
N ASP A 841 16.48 -35.40 -31.14
CA ASP A 841 15.97 -35.36 -29.77
C ASP A 841 14.47 -35.02 -29.74
N GLY A 842 13.80 -35.35 -28.64
CA GLY A 842 12.38 -35.08 -28.43
C GLY A 842 12.01 -35.13 -26.96
N ARG A 843 10.83 -34.62 -26.62
CA ARG A 843 10.28 -34.71 -25.27
C ARG A 843 9.54 -36.03 -25.11
N ILE A 844 9.67 -36.64 -23.95
CA ILE A 844 8.96 -37.86 -23.56
C ILE A 844 8.38 -37.67 -22.16
N ALA A 845 7.33 -38.43 -21.86
CA ALA A 845 6.80 -38.60 -20.52
C ALA A 845 6.91 -40.07 -20.11
N LEU A 846 7.24 -40.31 -18.84
CA LEU A 846 7.27 -41.66 -18.26
C LEU A 846 5.97 -41.97 -17.54
N PHE A 847 5.60 -43.25 -17.52
CA PHE A 847 4.41 -43.75 -16.85
C PHE A 847 4.70 -45.09 -16.19
N ARG A 848 4.07 -45.33 -15.04
CA ARG A 848 3.99 -46.66 -14.40
C ARG A 848 2.58 -47.23 -14.55
N PRO A 849 2.41 -48.56 -14.51
CA PRO A 849 1.10 -49.18 -14.43
C PRO A 849 0.23 -48.54 -13.33
N GLY A 850 -1.04 -48.24 -13.64
CA GLY A 850 -1.96 -47.58 -12.69
C GLY A 850 -1.88 -46.05 -12.67
N ARG A 851 -0.95 -45.43 -13.42
CA ARG A 851 -0.90 -43.97 -13.67
C ARG A 851 -1.40 -43.60 -15.07
N ASP A 852 -2.20 -44.47 -15.69
CA ASP A 852 -2.63 -44.32 -17.09
C ASP A 852 -3.49 -43.08 -17.34
N ALA A 853 -4.16 -42.57 -16.31
CA ALA A 853 -4.90 -41.32 -16.33
C ALA A 853 -4.04 -40.09 -16.71
N LEU A 854 -2.72 -40.16 -16.51
CA LEU A 854 -1.77 -39.08 -16.83
C LEU A 854 -1.36 -39.06 -18.31
N ARG A 855 -1.73 -40.08 -19.10
CA ARG A 855 -1.44 -40.12 -20.55
C ARG A 855 -2.24 -39.02 -21.28
N PRO A 856 -1.69 -38.45 -22.38
CA PRO A 856 -2.38 -37.43 -23.16
C PRO A 856 -3.67 -37.97 -23.78
N THR A 857 -4.70 -37.13 -23.81
CA THR A 857 -6.00 -37.38 -24.46
C THR A 857 -6.15 -36.72 -25.82
N SER A 858 -5.26 -35.79 -26.15
CA SER A 858 -5.24 -35.05 -27.41
C SER A 858 -3.82 -34.97 -27.97
N PRO A 859 -3.66 -34.73 -29.29
CA PRO A 859 -2.37 -34.48 -29.89
C PRO A 859 -1.63 -33.36 -29.16
N VAL A 860 -0.30 -33.42 -29.15
CA VAL A 860 0.54 -32.39 -28.52
C VAL A 860 0.20 -31.02 -29.12
N ASP A 861 -0.10 -30.04 -28.25
CA ASP A 861 -0.48 -28.67 -28.65
C ASP A 861 0.45 -28.11 -29.73
N GLY A 862 -0.15 -27.67 -30.84
CA GLY A 862 0.56 -27.04 -31.97
C GLY A 862 1.17 -27.99 -33.01
N MET A 863 1.00 -29.31 -32.89
CA MET A 863 1.33 -30.25 -33.98
C MET A 863 0.08 -30.78 -34.69
N GLU A 864 0.06 -30.63 -36.01
CA GLU A 864 -0.91 -31.32 -36.86
C GLU A 864 -0.67 -32.83 -36.79
N ARG A 865 -1.76 -33.59 -36.75
CA ARG A 865 -1.70 -35.04 -36.73
C ARG A 865 -0.99 -35.54 -38.00
N PRO A 866 0.08 -36.33 -37.90
CA PRO A 866 0.77 -36.84 -39.09
C PRO A 866 -0.20 -37.69 -39.92
N ASP A 867 -0.48 -37.33 -41.17
CA ASP A 867 -1.62 -37.85 -41.97
C ASP A 867 -1.23 -38.43 -43.34
N SER A 868 0.08 -38.51 -43.65
CA SER A 868 0.54 -39.18 -44.87
C SER A 868 0.08 -40.64 -44.98
N GLU A 869 -0.05 -41.15 -46.22
CA GLU A 869 -0.40 -42.56 -46.51
C GLU A 869 0.51 -43.57 -45.76
N ARG A 870 1.78 -43.22 -45.53
CA ARG A 870 2.70 -44.06 -44.76
C ARG A 870 2.34 -44.09 -43.27
N HIS A 871 1.93 -42.98 -42.69
CA HIS A 871 1.45 -42.91 -41.30
C HIS A 871 0.21 -43.78 -41.11
N ASP A 872 -0.75 -43.70 -42.05
CA ASP A 872 -1.98 -44.50 -42.03
C ASP A 872 -1.69 -46.00 -42.09
N ARG A 873 -0.81 -46.43 -43.00
CA ARG A 873 -0.40 -47.84 -43.11
C ARG A 873 0.29 -48.36 -41.86
N ILE A 874 1.15 -47.55 -41.22
CA ILE A 874 1.79 -47.92 -39.95
C ILE A 874 0.74 -48.07 -38.84
N ARG A 875 -0.17 -47.10 -38.70
CA ARG A 875 -1.26 -47.15 -37.71
C ARG A 875 -2.15 -48.38 -37.90
N GLU A 876 -2.60 -48.63 -39.12
CA GLU A 876 -3.43 -49.80 -39.42
C GLU A 876 -2.73 -51.13 -39.14
N HIS A 877 -1.42 -51.21 -39.40
CA HIS A 877 -0.64 -52.41 -39.12
C HIS A 877 -0.56 -52.67 -37.61
N LEU A 878 -0.16 -51.66 -36.84
CA LEU A 878 -0.03 -51.78 -35.39
C LEU A 878 -1.40 -52.02 -34.70
N ALA A 879 -2.48 -51.42 -35.21
CA ALA A 879 -3.84 -51.68 -34.72
C ALA A 879 -4.28 -53.14 -34.96
N ARG A 880 -3.90 -53.73 -36.10
CA ARG A 880 -4.29 -55.11 -36.46
C ARG A 880 -3.40 -56.19 -35.86
N ARG A 881 -2.09 -55.93 -35.71
CA ARG A 881 -1.08 -56.94 -35.34
C ARG A 881 -0.52 -56.75 -33.93
N GLY A 882 -0.82 -55.64 -33.26
CA GLY A 882 -0.28 -55.30 -31.95
C GLY A 882 1.18 -54.88 -32.03
N ALA A 883 1.94 -55.11 -30.94
CA ALA A 883 3.35 -54.76 -30.87
C ALA A 883 4.19 -55.52 -31.92
N SER A 884 4.81 -54.80 -32.86
CA SER A 884 5.50 -55.37 -34.03
C SER A 884 6.95 -54.89 -34.15
N PHE A 885 7.81 -55.71 -34.74
CA PHE A 885 9.20 -55.32 -34.99
C PHE A 885 9.31 -54.43 -36.25
N TYR A 886 10.35 -53.60 -36.33
CA TYR A 886 10.51 -52.63 -37.43
C TYR A 886 10.42 -53.23 -38.84
N ARG A 887 10.90 -54.46 -39.07
CA ARG A 887 10.82 -55.10 -40.40
C ARG A 887 9.40 -55.41 -40.84
N GLU A 888 8.52 -55.73 -39.90
CA GLU A 888 7.09 -55.97 -40.17
C GLU A 888 6.39 -54.65 -40.53
N ILE A 889 6.73 -53.59 -39.80
CA ILE A 889 6.25 -52.22 -40.04
C ILE A 889 6.78 -51.69 -41.39
N HIS A 890 8.05 -51.91 -41.71
CA HIS A 890 8.68 -51.50 -42.97
C HIS A 890 8.00 -52.15 -44.18
N ALA A 891 7.72 -53.45 -44.10
CA ALA A 891 6.99 -54.16 -45.14
C ALA A 891 5.55 -53.65 -45.28
N ALA A 892 4.85 -53.41 -44.16
CA ALA A 892 3.48 -52.91 -44.14
C ALA A 892 3.34 -51.46 -44.63
N ALA A 893 4.33 -50.60 -44.38
CA ALA A 893 4.35 -49.20 -44.82
C ALA A 893 4.58 -49.03 -46.34
N GLY A 894 4.84 -50.12 -47.08
CA GLY A 894 5.08 -50.11 -48.53
C GLY A 894 6.55 -50.19 -48.94
N GLY A 895 7.48 -50.42 -48.01
CA GLY A 895 8.91 -50.55 -48.29
C GLY A 895 9.59 -49.26 -48.78
N GLY A 896 10.86 -49.37 -49.19
CA GLY A 896 11.69 -48.25 -49.65
C GLY A 896 12.85 -47.92 -48.70
N ALA A 897 13.36 -46.68 -48.77
CA ALA A 897 14.48 -46.23 -47.95
C ALA A 897 14.11 -46.21 -46.47
N ASP A 898 14.91 -46.90 -45.63
CA ASP A 898 14.66 -47.03 -44.18
C ASP A 898 14.43 -45.67 -43.51
N ARG A 899 15.14 -44.61 -43.94
CA ARG A 899 15.01 -43.27 -43.36
C ARG A 899 13.59 -42.69 -43.48
N ALA A 900 12.92 -42.87 -44.61
CA ALA A 900 11.59 -42.30 -44.83
C ALA A 900 10.51 -42.99 -43.97
N ILE A 901 10.68 -44.29 -43.70
CA ILE A 901 9.79 -45.06 -42.82
C ILE A 901 10.12 -44.79 -41.35
N LEU A 902 11.40 -44.59 -41.01
CA LEU A 902 11.80 -44.16 -39.68
C LEU A 902 11.28 -42.77 -39.35
N ASP A 903 11.38 -41.81 -40.27
CA ASP A 903 10.84 -40.47 -40.07
C ASP A 903 9.33 -40.55 -39.80
N ALA A 904 8.57 -41.29 -40.62
CA ALA A 904 7.14 -41.50 -40.41
C ALA A 904 6.80 -42.20 -39.07
N LEU A 905 7.60 -43.19 -38.66
CA LEU A 905 7.42 -43.88 -37.38
C LEU A 905 7.69 -42.94 -36.20
N TRP A 906 8.74 -42.12 -36.29
CA TRP A 906 9.09 -41.15 -35.24
C TRP A 906 8.14 -39.95 -35.22
N ASP A 907 7.57 -39.53 -36.35
CA ASP A 907 6.51 -38.53 -36.40
C ASP A 907 5.28 -38.99 -35.59
N LEU A 908 4.90 -40.27 -35.74
CA LEU A 908 3.84 -40.90 -34.92
C LEU A 908 4.20 -40.99 -33.43
N VAL A 909 5.48 -41.25 -33.10
CA VAL A 909 5.97 -41.24 -31.72
C VAL A 909 5.86 -39.85 -31.12
N TRP A 910 6.29 -38.80 -31.85
CA TRP A 910 6.25 -37.42 -31.35
C TRP A 910 4.83 -36.87 -31.23
N ALA A 911 3.91 -37.34 -32.08
CA ALA A 911 2.47 -37.11 -31.94
C ALA A 911 1.85 -37.84 -30.72
N GLY A 912 2.59 -38.75 -30.08
CA GLY A 912 2.12 -39.52 -28.92
C GLY A 912 1.27 -40.74 -29.27
N GLU A 913 1.22 -41.14 -30.54
CA GLU A 913 0.37 -42.25 -31.03
C GLU A 913 1.08 -43.61 -30.96
N VAL A 914 2.42 -43.63 -31.05
CA VAL A 914 3.24 -44.84 -31.05
C VAL A 914 4.26 -44.81 -29.92
N THR A 915 4.48 -45.97 -29.28
CA THR A 915 5.49 -46.18 -28.23
C THR A 915 6.34 -47.43 -28.54
N ASN A 916 7.35 -47.70 -27.70
CA ASN A 916 8.27 -48.83 -27.80
C ASN A 916 8.50 -49.47 -26.43
N ASP A 917 8.68 -50.80 -26.43
CA ASP A 917 8.92 -51.59 -25.22
C ASP A 917 10.34 -51.46 -24.63
N THR A 918 11.24 -50.73 -25.29
CA THR A 918 12.59 -50.43 -24.81
C THR A 918 12.96 -48.96 -25.02
N PHE A 919 13.95 -48.49 -24.24
CA PHE A 919 14.55 -47.17 -24.38
C PHE A 919 15.71 -47.13 -25.39
N ALA A 920 16.10 -48.29 -25.95
CA ALA A 920 17.21 -48.38 -26.90
C ALA A 920 17.04 -47.47 -28.15
N PRO A 921 15.86 -47.33 -28.77
CA PRO A 921 15.64 -46.41 -29.89
C PRO A 921 15.89 -44.94 -29.54
N LEU A 922 15.43 -44.50 -28.36
CA LEU A 922 15.65 -43.13 -27.87
C LEU A 922 17.14 -42.82 -27.70
N ARG A 923 17.91 -43.78 -27.20
CA ARG A 923 19.36 -43.66 -27.07
C ARG A 923 20.07 -43.67 -28.42
N ALA A 924 19.57 -44.48 -29.37
CA ALA A 924 20.12 -44.61 -30.72
C ALA A 924 19.87 -43.37 -31.58
N LEU A 925 18.76 -42.64 -31.35
CA LEU A 925 18.44 -41.38 -32.05
C LEU A 925 19.51 -40.29 -31.87
N ARG A 926 20.34 -40.40 -30.82
CA ARG A 926 21.40 -39.44 -30.48
C ARG A 926 22.73 -39.82 -31.14
N TRP A 927 23.08 -39.28 -32.31
CA TRP A 927 24.46 -39.41 -32.83
C TRP A 927 25.09 -38.12 -33.40
N LYS A 928 25.91 -37.46 -32.56
CA LYS A 928 27.14 -36.78 -33.01
C LYS A 928 28.26 -37.83 -33.10
N ARG A 929 28.84 -38.06 -34.29
CA ARG A 929 30.06 -38.89 -34.41
C ARG A 929 31.21 -38.18 -33.66
N PRO A 930 32.02 -38.88 -32.84
CA PRO A 930 33.27 -38.31 -32.39
C PRO A 930 34.22 -38.18 -33.59
N THR A 931 34.55 -36.95 -33.98
CA THR A 931 35.66 -36.67 -34.89
C THR A 931 36.97 -36.78 -34.10
N GLY A 932 37.73 -37.85 -34.32
CA GLY A 932 39.12 -37.95 -33.86
C GLY A 932 39.45 -39.29 -33.20
N GLY A 933 39.92 -40.24 -34.00
CA GLY A 933 40.43 -41.53 -33.53
C GLY A 933 40.57 -42.51 -34.69
N ASN A 934 41.74 -42.48 -35.34
CA ASN A 934 42.09 -43.32 -36.47
C ASN A 934 42.01 -44.81 -36.07
N GLY A 935 41.08 -45.55 -36.66
CA GLY A 935 40.80 -46.93 -36.31
C GLY A 935 39.79 -47.53 -37.26
N SER A 936 40.26 -47.89 -38.46
CA SER A 936 39.59 -48.85 -39.34
C SER A 936 39.21 -50.10 -38.55
N ARG A 937 37.97 -50.19 -38.08
CA ARG A 937 37.35 -51.45 -37.70
C ARG A 937 36.31 -51.76 -38.77
N ARG A 938 36.71 -52.63 -39.70
CA ARG A 938 35.81 -53.42 -40.55
C ARG A 938 34.58 -53.86 -39.76
N PRO A 939 33.38 -53.90 -40.38
CA PRO A 939 32.23 -54.53 -39.75
C PRO A 939 32.63 -55.96 -39.39
N ARG A 940 32.52 -56.32 -38.09
CA ARG A 940 32.67 -57.71 -37.66
C ARG A 940 31.53 -58.50 -38.33
N PRO A 941 31.82 -59.55 -39.13
CA PRO A 941 30.78 -60.45 -39.62
C PRO A 941 30.15 -61.15 -38.41
N GLY A 942 28.83 -61.10 -38.28
CA GLY A 942 28.09 -61.77 -37.19
C GLY A 942 27.15 -60.90 -36.35
N ARG A 943 27.01 -59.59 -36.61
CA ARG A 943 25.85 -58.84 -36.11
C ARG A 943 24.66 -59.13 -37.03
N LEU A 944 23.53 -59.57 -36.46
CA LEU A 944 22.25 -59.73 -37.14
C LEU A 944 21.86 -58.43 -37.87
N THR A 945 22.23 -58.32 -39.15
CA THR A 945 21.81 -57.24 -40.06
C THR A 945 20.32 -57.36 -40.45
N SER A 946 19.63 -58.39 -39.93
CA SER A 946 18.21 -58.67 -40.15
C SER A 946 17.26 -57.76 -39.37
N LEU A 947 17.72 -57.07 -38.31
CA LEU A 947 16.85 -56.38 -37.36
C LEU A 947 16.49 -54.92 -37.71
N GLY A 948 17.10 -54.33 -38.74
CA GLY A 948 16.87 -52.93 -39.13
C GLY A 948 17.84 -51.94 -38.47
N PRO A 949 17.64 -50.62 -38.66
CA PRO A 949 18.49 -49.58 -38.09
C PRO A 949 18.36 -49.53 -36.55
N PRO A 950 19.43 -49.15 -35.81
CA PRO A 950 19.40 -49.09 -34.34
C PRO A 950 18.29 -48.21 -33.74
N GLU A 951 17.91 -47.15 -34.45
CA GLU A 951 16.84 -46.21 -34.12
C GLU A 951 15.43 -46.84 -34.23
N ALA A 952 15.36 -48.10 -34.68
CA ALA A 952 14.15 -48.88 -34.89
C ALA A 952 14.06 -50.12 -33.99
N ALA A 953 15.01 -50.29 -33.05
CA ALA A 953 15.08 -51.46 -32.18
C ALA A 953 13.81 -51.65 -31.32
N GLY A 954 13.61 -52.86 -30.81
CA GLY A 954 12.44 -53.18 -29.97
C GLY A 954 11.16 -53.44 -30.77
N ARG A 955 10.05 -53.60 -30.03
CA ARG A 955 8.71 -53.73 -30.59
C ARG A 955 7.98 -52.41 -30.42
N TRP A 956 7.40 -51.95 -31.52
CA TRP A 956 6.61 -50.73 -31.55
C TRP A 956 5.14 -51.09 -31.45
N SER A 957 4.38 -50.34 -30.66
CA SER A 957 2.95 -50.52 -30.50
C SER A 957 2.26 -49.17 -30.52
N LEU A 958 0.96 -49.17 -30.81
CA LEU A 958 0.13 -47.99 -30.54
C LEU A 958 0.10 -47.75 -29.03
N VAL A 959 0.07 -46.48 -28.65
CA VAL A 959 -0.23 -46.09 -27.27
C VAL A 959 -1.68 -46.45 -27.03
N GLU A 960 -1.93 -47.36 -26.09
CA GLU A 960 -3.30 -47.77 -25.76
C GLU A 960 -4.10 -46.57 -25.28
N PRO A 961 -5.31 -46.34 -25.84
CA PRO A 961 -6.20 -45.32 -25.32
C PRO A 961 -6.50 -45.65 -23.87
N VAL A 962 -6.46 -44.63 -23.02
CA VAL A 962 -6.85 -44.77 -21.62
C VAL A 962 -8.31 -45.24 -21.62
N ALA A 963 -8.61 -46.36 -20.95
CA ALA A 963 -9.97 -46.89 -20.77
C ALA A 963 -10.93 -45.80 -20.26
N ASP A 964 -12.25 -46.02 -20.38
CA ASP A 964 -13.37 -45.10 -20.05
C ASP A 964 -13.29 -44.43 -18.65
N LEU A 965 -12.29 -43.58 -18.43
CA LEU A 965 -12.14 -42.73 -17.27
C LEU A 965 -12.94 -41.47 -17.50
N THR A 966 -13.72 -41.09 -16.50
CA THR A 966 -14.44 -39.81 -16.50
C THR A 966 -13.43 -38.65 -16.49
N ALA A 967 -13.85 -37.50 -17.02
CA ALA A 967 -13.03 -36.28 -16.98
C ALA A 967 -12.59 -35.92 -15.54
N THR A 968 -13.45 -36.19 -14.55
CA THR A 968 -13.18 -35.95 -13.13
C THR A 968 -12.09 -36.85 -12.57
N GLU A 969 -12.10 -38.16 -12.87
CA GLU A 969 -11.06 -39.10 -12.41
C GLU A 969 -9.68 -38.73 -12.98
N ARG A 970 -9.66 -38.25 -14.23
CA ARG A 970 -8.44 -37.76 -14.88
C ARG A 970 -7.90 -36.49 -14.24
N LEU A 971 -8.74 -35.48 -14.04
CA LEU A 971 -8.35 -34.24 -13.37
C LEU A 971 -7.90 -34.49 -11.93
N HIS A 972 -8.51 -35.46 -11.25
CA HIS A 972 -8.09 -35.89 -9.92
C HIS A 972 -6.69 -36.52 -9.91
N ALA A 973 -6.43 -37.47 -10.81
CA ALA A 973 -5.10 -38.06 -10.95
C ALA A 973 -4.03 -37.01 -11.31
N GLN A 974 -4.36 -36.07 -12.20
CA GLN A 974 -3.47 -34.96 -12.56
C GLN A 974 -3.19 -34.01 -11.39
N ALA A 975 -4.21 -33.62 -10.62
CA ALA A 975 -4.06 -32.76 -9.45
C ALA A 975 -3.19 -33.41 -8.37
N LEU A 976 -3.36 -34.71 -8.11
CA LEU A 976 -2.52 -35.45 -7.17
C LEU A 976 -1.06 -35.54 -7.66
N ALA A 977 -0.83 -35.88 -8.93
CA ALA A 977 0.52 -35.94 -9.49
C ALA A 977 1.25 -34.59 -9.42
N LEU A 978 0.53 -33.48 -9.66
CA LEU A 978 1.05 -32.12 -9.52
C LEU A 978 1.41 -31.77 -8.06
N LEU A 979 0.57 -32.15 -7.10
CA LEU A 979 0.81 -31.94 -5.67
C LEU A 979 1.98 -32.81 -5.15
N GLU A 980 2.07 -34.08 -5.56
CA GLU A 980 3.17 -34.99 -5.24
C GLU A 980 4.51 -34.48 -5.82
N ARG A 981 4.48 -33.89 -7.03
CA ARG A 981 5.66 -33.36 -7.70
C ARG A 981 6.15 -32.04 -7.12
N HIS A 982 5.27 -31.06 -6.94
CA HIS A 982 5.67 -29.70 -6.53
C HIS A 982 5.61 -29.47 -5.03
N GLY A 983 4.81 -30.23 -4.29
CA GLY A 983 4.52 -30.01 -2.85
C GLY A 983 3.64 -28.78 -2.60
N VAL A 984 4.04 -27.62 -3.14
CA VAL A 984 3.31 -26.36 -3.19
C VAL A 984 2.96 -26.06 -4.65
N LEU A 985 1.68 -26.17 -4.97
CA LEU A 985 1.17 -25.99 -6.32
C LEU A 985 0.74 -24.54 -6.54
N THR A 986 1.36 -23.89 -7.52
CA THR A 986 1.03 -22.54 -7.99
C THR A 986 0.46 -22.57 -9.39
N ARG A 987 -0.25 -21.50 -9.78
CA ARG A 987 -0.79 -21.35 -11.14
C ARG A 987 0.30 -21.42 -12.20
N GLU A 988 1.44 -20.78 -11.93
CA GLU A 988 2.59 -20.70 -12.83
C GLU A 988 3.27 -22.07 -13.01
N ALA A 989 3.35 -22.89 -11.94
CA ALA A 989 3.85 -24.26 -12.02
C ALA A 989 2.98 -25.15 -12.91
N VAL A 990 1.65 -25.05 -12.79
CA VAL A 990 0.70 -25.80 -13.64
C VAL A 990 0.81 -25.37 -15.11
N ALA A 991 0.94 -24.07 -15.36
CA ALA A 991 1.11 -23.54 -16.72
C ALA A 991 2.42 -24.03 -17.36
N ALA A 992 3.52 -24.08 -16.60
CA ALA A 992 4.82 -24.53 -17.09
C ALA A 992 4.84 -26.00 -17.52
N GLU A 993 3.91 -26.81 -17.02
CA GLU A 993 3.78 -28.23 -17.37
C GLU A 993 2.86 -28.51 -18.55
N GLY A 994 2.14 -27.50 -19.06
CA GLY A 994 1.25 -27.67 -20.22
C GLY A 994 0.04 -28.56 -19.93
N VAL A 995 -0.55 -28.44 -18.73
CA VAL A 995 -1.76 -29.17 -18.35
C VAL A 995 -2.96 -28.66 -19.16
N GLU A 996 -3.75 -29.57 -19.74
CA GLU A 996 -4.94 -29.25 -20.53
C GLU A 996 -5.97 -28.46 -19.68
N GLY A 997 -6.43 -27.32 -20.19
CA GLY A 997 -7.30 -26.39 -19.43
C GLY A 997 -6.58 -25.57 -18.34
N GLY A 998 -5.26 -25.73 -18.19
CA GLY A 998 -4.43 -24.99 -17.25
C GLY A 998 -4.87 -25.12 -15.79
N PHE A 999 -4.57 -24.10 -14.98
CA PHE A 999 -4.94 -24.10 -13.56
C PHE A 999 -6.47 -24.15 -13.33
N ALA A 1000 -7.24 -23.53 -14.24
CA ALA A 1000 -8.70 -23.52 -14.15
C ALA A 1000 -9.31 -24.93 -14.28
N GLY A 1001 -8.69 -25.82 -15.06
CA GLY A 1001 -9.13 -27.21 -15.21
C GLY A 1001 -8.99 -28.03 -13.92
N VAL A 1002 -7.88 -27.86 -13.18
CA VAL A 1002 -7.61 -28.62 -11.94
C VAL A 1002 -8.17 -27.96 -10.67
N TYR A 1003 -8.51 -26.67 -10.73
CA TYR A 1003 -8.97 -25.89 -9.57
C TYR A 1003 -10.20 -26.48 -8.84
N PRO A 1004 -11.27 -26.96 -9.53
CA PRO A 1004 -12.42 -27.55 -8.85
C PRO A 1004 -12.05 -28.77 -7.99
N VAL A 1005 -11.07 -29.57 -8.45
CA VAL A 1005 -10.61 -30.75 -7.71
C VAL A 1005 -9.74 -30.34 -6.52
N LEU A 1006 -8.86 -29.36 -6.69
CA LEU A 1006 -8.06 -28.81 -5.60
C LEU A 1006 -8.96 -28.21 -4.50
N ARG A 1007 -10.01 -27.50 -4.88
CA ARG A 1007 -11.02 -26.99 -3.96
C ARG A 1007 -11.75 -28.12 -3.22
N ALA A 1008 -12.16 -29.18 -3.90
CA ALA A 1008 -12.80 -30.32 -3.25
C ALA A 1008 -11.86 -31.03 -2.26
N LEU A 1009 -10.55 -31.11 -2.58
CA LEU A 1009 -9.54 -31.67 -1.68
C LEU A 1009 -9.27 -30.77 -0.45
N GLU A 1010 -9.38 -29.45 -0.60
CA GLU A 1010 -9.32 -28.47 0.50
C GLU A 1010 -10.54 -28.61 1.42
N GLU A 1011 -11.75 -28.65 0.85
CA GLU A 1011 -13.00 -28.83 1.61
C GLU A 1011 -12.99 -30.16 2.39
N ALA A 1012 -12.34 -31.19 1.85
CA ALA A 1012 -12.11 -32.48 2.53
C ALA A 1012 -10.93 -32.49 3.52
N GLY A 1013 -10.24 -31.36 3.73
CA GLY A 1013 -9.11 -31.22 4.65
C GLY A 1013 -7.83 -31.96 4.25
N ARG A 1014 -7.72 -32.44 2.99
CA ARG A 1014 -6.55 -33.19 2.49
C ARG A 1014 -5.40 -32.28 2.09
N ILE A 1015 -5.71 -31.07 1.65
CA ILE A 1015 -4.74 -30.03 1.30
C ILE A 1015 -5.14 -28.70 1.92
N ARG A 1016 -4.20 -27.77 1.99
CA ARG A 1016 -4.44 -26.40 2.46
C ARG A 1016 -4.35 -25.44 1.29
N ARG A 1017 -5.26 -24.47 1.25
CA ARG A 1017 -5.19 -23.32 0.33
C ARG A 1017 -4.74 -22.09 1.11
N GLY A 1018 -3.90 -21.26 0.50
CA GLY A 1018 -3.43 -20.04 1.14
C GLY A 1018 -2.38 -19.30 0.33
N TYR A 1019 -1.87 -18.23 0.92
CA TYR A 1019 -0.73 -17.47 0.40
C TYR A 1019 0.52 -17.97 1.13
N PHE A 1020 1.19 -18.99 0.58
CA PHE A 1020 2.30 -19.68 1.26
C PHE A 1020 3.66 -19.10 0.89
N VAL A 1021 3.84 -18.65 -0.35
CA VAL A 1021 5.06 -18.04 -0.87
C VAL A 1021 4.77 -16.63 -1.36
N ASP A 1022 5.58 -15.67 -0.93
CA ASP A 1022 5.45 -14.27 -1.29
C ASP A 1022 5.77 -14.01 -2.77
N GLY A 1023 5.10 -13.04 -3.38
CA GLY A 1023 5.27 -12.68 -4.80
C GLY A 1023 4.64 -13.67 -5.80
N LEU A 1024 4.01 -14.76 -5.34
CA LEU A 1024 3.29 -15.73 -6.19
C LEU A 1024 1.78 -15.62 -5.96
N GLY A 1025 0.95 -15.72 -7.00
CA GLY A 1025 -0.49 -15.41 -6.90
C GLY A 1025 -1.23 -16.07 -5.72
N ALA A 1026 -2.32 -15.46 -5.25
CA ALA A 1026 -3.03 -15.83 -4.02
C ALA A 1026 -3.64 -17.25 -3.99
N ALA A 1027 -3.79 -17.91 -5.14
CA ALA A 1027 -4.31 -19.27 -5.25
C ALA A 1027 -3.18 -20.30 -5.25
N GLN A 1028 -2.66 -20.64 -4.05
CA GLN A 1028 -1.66 -21.70 -3.86
C GLN A 1028 -2.27 -22.84 -3.04
N PHE A 1029 -1.91 -24.07 -3.39
CA PHE A 1029 -2.39 -25.27 -2.71
C PHE A 1029 -1.22 -26.14 -2.29
N ALA A 1030 -1.21 -26.63 -1.06
CA ALA A 1030 -0.12 -27.46 -0.55
C ALA A 1030 -0.63 -28.63 0.26
N LEU A 1031 0.08 -29.76 0.18
CA LEU A 1031 -0.09 -30.86 1.14
C LEU A 1031 0.36 -30.36 2.53
N ALA A 1032 -0.33 -30.78 3.61
CA ALA A 1032 0.00 -30.32 4.96
C ALA A 1032 1.48 -30.59 5.32
N GLY A 1033 1.98 -31.80 5.06
CA GLY A 1033 3.39 -32.13 5.28
C GLY A 1033 4.38 -31.41 4.35
N ALA A 1034 3.94 -30.94 3.18
CA ALA A 1034 4.77 -30.11 2.30
C ALA A 1034 4.89 -28.69 2.86
N LEU A 1035 3.80 -28.14 3.42
CA LEU A 1035 3.79 -26.82 4.04
C LEU A 1035 4.67 -26.77 5.29
N ASP A 1036 4.63 -27.81 6.14
CA ASP A 1036 5.48 -27.88 7.33
C ASP A 1036 6.96 -27.91 6.95
N ARG A 1037 7.33 -28.67 5.91
CA ARG A 1037 8.70 -28.70 5.37
C ARG A 1037 9.12 -27.37 4.72
N LEU A 1038 8.22 -26.70 4.00
CA LEU A 1038 8.48 -25.37 3.44
C LEU A 1038 8.79 -24.36 4.56
N ARG A 1039 8.06 -24.44 5.67
CA ARG A 1039 8.25 -23.57 6.85
C ARG A 1039 9.52 -23.91 7.62
N ALA A 1040 9.87 -25.19 7.74
CA ALA A 1040 11.14 -25.60 8.36
C ALA A 1040 12.37 -25.05 7.61
N VAL A 1041 12.22 -24.70 6.33
CA VAL A 1041 13.26 -24.07 5.49
C VAL A 1041 13.31 -22.54 5.67
N ARG A 1042 12.38 -21.95 6.44
CA ARG A 1042 12.33 -20.53 6.85
C ARG A 1042 13.24 -20.24 8.05
N GLU A 1043 13.32 -21.16 9.01
CA GLU A 1043 14.15 -20.98 10.20
C GLU A 1043 15.62 -21.24 9.85
N PRO A 1044 16.52 -20.24 9.91
CA PRO A 1044 17.94 -20.54 9.99
C PRO A 1044 18.11 -21.27 11.33
N ALA A 1045 18.36 -22.58 11.28
CA ALA A 1045 18.77 -23.29 12.49
C ALA A 1045 19.94 -22.50 13.11
N ASP A 1046 19.97 -22.37 14.44
CA ASP A 1046 21.03 -21.72 15.24
C ASP A 1046 22.45 -22.32 15.07
N ARG A 1047 22.70 -23.05 13.98
CA ARG A 1047 23.99 -23.56 13.54
C ARG A 1047 24.41 -22.79 12.28
N PRO A 1048 25.72 -22.52 12.08
CA PRO A 1048 26.21 -22.03 10.80
C PRO A 1048 25.92 -23.09 9.72
N ALA A 1049 24.80 -22.93 9.00
CA ALA A 1049 24.43 -23.83 7.94
C ALA A 1049 25.41 -23.65 6.78
N GLU A 1050 26.04 -24.74 6.35
CA GLU A 1050 26.81 -24.76 5.10
C GLU A 1050 25.89 -24.32 3.96
N THR A 1051 26.33 -23.33 3.17
CA THR A 1051 25.64 -22.83 1.96
C THR A 1051 25.19 -23.98 1.07
N ALA A 1052 23.88 -24.12 0.84
CA ALA A 1052 23.31 -25.20 0.04
C ALA A 1052 23.35 -24.84 -1.45
N VAL A 1053 24.00 -25.68 -2.26
CA VAL A 1053 24.21 -25.39 -3.69
C VAL A 1053 23.62 -26.51 -4.55
N HIS A 1054 22.78 -26.18 -5.52
CA HIS A 1054 22.21 -27.17 -6.43
C HIS A 1054 22.55 -26.84 -7.88
N LEU A 1055 23.08 -27.83 -8.61
CA LEU A 1055 23.32 -27.75 -10.05
C LEU A 1055 22.30 -28.62 -10.78
N LEU A 1056 21.37 -27.96 -11.47
CA LEU A 1056 20.23 -28.61 -12.12
C LEU A 1056 20.26 -28.37 -13.63
N ALA A 1057 19.73 -29.31 -14.41
CA ALA A 1057 19.40 -29.01 -15.79
C ALA A 1057 18.25 -27.98 -15.81
N ALA A 1058 18.29 -27.02 -16.72
CA ALA A 1058 17.27 -25.96 -16.78
C ALA A 1058 15.86 -26.52 -17.01
N ALA A 1059 15.75 -27.68 -17.67
CA ALA A 1059 14.50 -28.39 -17.93
C ALA A 1059 14.08 -29.36 -16.80
N ASP A 1060 14.87 -29.51 -15.73
CA ASP A 1060 14.56 -30.41 -14.61
C ASP A 1060 13.34 -29.89 -13.80
N PRO A 1061 12.30 -30.70 -13.53
CA PRO A 1061 11.15 -30.29 -12.73
C PRO A 1061 11.47 -29.73 -11.34
N ALA A 1062 12.61 -30.11 -10.75
CA ALA A 1062 13.06 -29.58 -9.46
C ALA A 1062 13.57 -28.14 -9.51
N ASN A 1063 13.80 -27.58 -10.70
CA ASN A 1063 14.16 -26.19 -10.86
C ASN A 1063 12.88 -25.33 -10.83
N PRO A 1064 12.66 -24.45 -9.82
CA PRO A 1064 11.48 -23.59 -9.79
C PRO A 1064 11.59 -22.41 -10.76
N TYR A 1065 12.80 -22.04 -11.21
CA TYR A 1065 13.03 -20.90 -12.08
C TYR A 1065 12.63 -21.17 -13.55
N GLY A 1066 11.96 -20.19 -14.14
CA GLY A 1066 11.31 -20.32 -15.46
C GLY A 1066 10.05 -21.20 -15.42
N ALA A 1067 9.56 -21.53 -14.22
CA ALA A 1067 8.32 -22.24 -13.97
C ALA A 1067 7.49 -21.48 -12.91
N ALA A 1068 7.59 -21.85 -11.63
CA ALA A 1068 6.93 -21.14 -10.53
C ALA A 1068 7.57 -19.77 -10.23
N LEU A 1069 8.89 -19.65 -10.35
CA LEU A 1069 9.65 -18.43 -10.10
C LEU A 1069 10.17 -17.82 -11.40
N SER A 1070 10.20 -16.49 -11.46
CA SER A 1070 10.84 -15.76 -12.55
C SER A 1070 12.37 -15.77 -12.41
N TRP A 1071 13.10 -15.83 -13.53
CA TRP A 1071 14.56 -15.76 -13.51
C TRP A 1071 15.06 -14.42 -12.93
N PRO A 1072 16.04 -14.41 -12.00
CA PRO A 1072 16.66 -13.18 -11.52
C PRO A 1072 17.37 -12.44 -12.65
N ARG A 1073 17.21 -11.11 -12.74
CA ARG A 1073 17.80 -10.27 -13.80
C ARG A 1073 18.85 -9.34 -13.21
N ARG A 1074 19.96 -9.08 -13.94
CA ARG A 1074 21.00 -8.13 -13.51
C ARG A 1074 20.75 -6.68 -13.94
N GLY A 1075 19.90 -6.44 -14.95
CA GLY A 1075 19.54 -5.09 -15.41
C GLY A 1075 18.62 -5.08 -16.64
N GLU A 1076 18.20 -3.89 -17.10
CA GLU A 1076 17.26 -3.69 -18.23
C GLU A 1076 17.78 -4.23 -19.58
N THR A 1077 19.10 -4.42 -19.73
CA THR A 1077 19.75 -4.87 -20.98
C THR A 1077 19.88 -6.39 -21.12
N ASP A 1078 19.33 -7.19 -20.20
CA ASP A 1078 19.24 -8.66 -20.32
C ASP A 1078 18.30 -9.07 -21.48
N ARG A 1079 18.77 -8.91 -22.72
CA ARG A 1079 17.97 -9.03 -23.94
C ARG A 1079 17.64 -10.48 -24.34
N ARG A 1080 18.15 -11.50 -23.64
CA ARG A 1080 17.90 -12.91 -24.00
C ARG A 1080 16.98 -13.56 -22.98
N PRO A 1081 15.80 -14.06 -23.40
CA PRO A 1081 14.94 -14.80 -22.49
C PRO A 1081 15.65 -16.08 -22.06
N LEU A 1082 15.93 -16.22 -20.77
CA LEU A 1082 16.37 -17.46 -20.16
C LEU A 1082 15.24 -18.49 -20.29
N GLN A 1083 15.55 -19.65 -20.84
CA GLN A 1083 14.55 -20.68 -21.11
C GLN A 1083 14.94 -22.00 -20.46
N ARG A 1084 13.92 -22.82 -20.18
CA ARG A 1084 14.07 -24.22 -19.74
C ARG A 1084 14.46 -25.12 -20.92
N ALA A 1085 15.63 -24.85 -21.49
CA ALA A 1085 16.12 -25.49 -22.71
C ALA A 1085 16.93 -26.77 -22.44
N ALA A 1086 16.82 -27.75 -23.33
CA ALA A 1086 17.61 -28.97 -23.26
C ALA A 1086 19.11 -28.68 -23.42
N GLY A 1087 19.90 -29.16 -22.46
CA GLY A 1087 21.36 -28.94 -22.43
C GLY A 1087 21.82 -27.59 -21.89
N ALA A 1088 20.91 -26.81 -21.29
CA ALA A 1088 21.25 -25.68 -20.42
C ALA A 1088 21.23 -26.12 -18.94
N TYR A 1089 22.00 -25.44 -18.09
CA TYR A 1089 22.10 -25.73 -16.65
C TYR A 1089 21.91 -24.46 -15.82
N VAL A 1090 21.38 -24.61 -14.61
CA VAL A 1090 21.23 -23.53 -13.63
C VAL A 1090 21.92 -23.94 -12.32
N VAL A 1091 22.57 -22.98 -11.67
CA VAL A 1091 23.12 -23.14 -10.32
C VAL A 1091 22.30 -22.32 -9.34
N LEU A 1092 21.71 -22.99 -8.35
CA LEU A 1092 21.00 -22.38 -7.23
C LEU A 1092 21.94 -22.33 -6.02
N VAL A 1093 22.00 -21.19 -5.33
CA VAL A 1093 22.72 -21.01 -4.07
C VAL A 1093 21.70 -20.54 -3.03
N ASP A 1094 21.53 -21.33 -1.97
CA ASP A 1094 20.50 -21.16 -0.93
C ASP A 1094 19.10 -20.88 -1.51
N GLY A 1095 18.79 -21.57 -2.61
CA GLY A 1095 17.51 -21.49 -3.31
C GLY A 1095 17.40 -20.37 -4.33
N VAL A 1096 18.40 -19.48 -4.47
CA VAL A 1096 18.38 -18.41 -5.47
C VAL A 1096 19.23 -18.76 -6.69
N ALA A 1097 18.70 -18.57 -7.90
CA ALA A 1097 19.45 -18.83 -9.14
C ALA A 1097 20.59 -17.81 -9.32
N ALA A 1098 21.83 -18.29 -9.29
CA ALA A 1098 23.03 -17.45 -9.37
C ALA A 1098 23.70 -17.51 -10.76
N LEU A 1099 23.66 -18.66 -11.45
CA LEU A 1099 24.30 -18.85 -12.75
C LEU A 1099 23.39 -19.61 -13.73
N TYR A 1100 23.46 -19.26 -15.00
CA TYR A 1100 22.83 -19.98 -16.10
C TYR A 1100 23.84 -20.30 -17.21
N LEU A 1101 24.01 -21.58 -17.52
CA LEU A 1101 24.88 -22.07 -18.60
C LEU A 1101 24.04 -22.38 -19.84
N GLU A 1102 24.28 -21.65 -20.94
CA GLU A 1102 23.52 -21.81 -22.19
C GLU A 1102 23.73 -23.19 -22.86
N ARG A 1103 22.80 -23.54 -23.76
CA ARG A 1103 22.88 -24.76 -24.58
C ARG A 1103 24.22 -24.84 -25.31
N GLY A 1104 24.95 -25.93 -25.09
CA GLY A 1104 26.27 -26.16 -25.68
C GLY A 1104 27.44 -25.88 -24.75
N GLY A 1105 27.17 -25.34 -23.55
CA GLY A 1105 28.15 -25.26 -22.45
C GLY A 1105 29.29 -24.27 -22.67
N SER A 1106 29.18 -23.38 -23.67
CA SER A 1106 30.24 -22.43 -24.03
C SER A 1106 30.01 -20.98 -23.62
N THR A 1107 28.79 -20.64 -23.23
CA THR A 1107 28.40 -19.30 -22.79
C THR A 1107 27.78 -19.41 -21.41
N LEU A 1108 28.36 -18.69 -20.44
CA LEU A 1108 27.83 -18.56 -19.09
C LEU A 1108 27.15 -17.20 -18.95
N GLN A 1109 26.01 -17.17 -18.27
CA GLN A 1109 25.34 -15.94 -17.85
C GLN A 1109 25.30 -15.91 -16.33
N THR A 1110 25.78 -14.82 -15.75
CA THR A 1110 25.70 -14.54 -14.32
C THR A 1110 24.38 -13.83 -14.00
N LEU A 1111 23.75 -14.21 -12.90
CA LEU A 1111 22.48 -13.63 -12.46
C LEU A 1111 22.73 -12.72 -11.24
N ALA A 1112 21.76 -11.89 -10.86
CA ALA A 1112 21.93 -10.89 -9.79
C ALA A 1112 22.57 -11.43 -8.48
N PRO A 1113 22.22 -12.63 -7.98
CA PRO A 1113 22.83 -13.16 -6.77
C PRO A 1113 24.34 -13.40 -6.87
N ALA A 1114 24.87 -13.60 -8.07
CA ALA A 1114 26.30 -13.77 -8.28
C ALA A 1114 27.09 -12.45 -8.18
N ASP A 1115 26.47 -11.30 -7.89
CA ASP A 1115 27.20 -10.06 -7.59
C ASP A 1115 27.90 -10.13 -6.22
N ASP A 1116 27.42 -11.00 -5.31
CA ASP A 1116 28.15 -11.36 -4.11
C ASP A 1116 29.33 -12.30 -4.46
N PRO A 1117 30.60 -11.90 -4.19
CA PRO A 1117 31.76 -12.74 -4.47
C PRO A 1117 31.73 -14.12 -3.80
N ALA A 1118 31.12 -14.24 -2.61
CA ALA A 1118 31.00 -15.51 -1.90
C ALA A 1118 30.05 -16.47 -2.63
N VAL A 1119 28.89 -15.97 -3.06
CA VAL A 1119 27.90 -16.71 -3.86
C VAL A 1119 28.50 -17.10 -5.21
N ALA A 1120 29.17 -16.17 -5.89
CA ALA A 1120 29.80 -16.44 -7.18
C ALA A 1120 30.88 -17.53 -7.10
N ALA A 1121 31.76 -17.47 -6.09
CA ALA A 1121 32.81 -18.47 -5.91
C ALA A 1121 32.25 -19.87 -5.67
N VAL A 1122 31.22 -19.98 -4.84
CA VAL A 1122 30.54 -21.25 -4.56
C VAL A 1122 29.78 -21.77 -5.79
N ALA A 1123 29.04 -20.90 -6.49
CA ALA A 1123 28.29 -21.27 -7.69
C ALA A 1123 29.19 -21.72 -8.85
N LEU A 1124 30.31 -21.02 -9.08
CA LEU A 1124 31.27 -21.36 -10.13
C LEU A 1124 32.01 -22.67 -9.84
N ARG A 1125 32.35 -22.95 -8.57
CA ARG A 1125 32.90 -24.25 -8.16
C ARG A 1125 31.93 -25.40 -8.43
N ALA A 1126 30.64 -25.19 -8.22
CA ALA A 1126 29.64 -26.23 -8.49
C ALA A 1126 29.61 -26.65 -9.96
N MET A 1127 29.98 -25.79 -10.92
CA MET A 1127 30.06 -26.17 -12.34
C MET A 1127 31.11 -27.24 -12.63
N ALA A 1128 32.18 -27.32 -11.83
CA ALA A 1128 33.20 -28.36 -11.96
C ALA A 1128 32.60 -29.76 -11.78
N THR A 1129 31.47 -29.88 -11.06
CA THR A 1129 30.78 -31.16 -10.87
C THR A 1129 30.19 -31.72 -12.16
N LEU A 1130 29.90 -30.90 -13.18
CA LEU A 1130 29.50 -31.39 -14.50
C LEU A 1130 30.57 -32.29 -15.13
N VAL A 1131 31.84 -32.10 -14.75
CA VAL A 1131 32.97 -32.86 -15.28
C VAL A 1131 33.36 -33.99 -14.34
N SER A 1132 33.40 -33.77 -13.01
CA SER A 1132 33.74 -34.82 -12.05
C SER A 1132 32.71 -35.96 -11.98
N THR A 1133 31.43 -35.66 -12.19
CA THR A 1133 30.36 -36.66 -12.26
C THR A 1133 30.24 -37.35 -13.62
N GLY A 1134 31.11 -37.00 -14.57
CA GLY A 1134 31.12 -37.60 -15.91
C GLY A 1134 29.99 -37.15 -16.84
N ARG A 1135 29.14 -36.17 -16.43
CA ARG A 1135 28.06 -35.62 -17.27
C ARG A 1135 28.59 -34.96 -18.55
N THR A 1136 29.79 -34.38 -18.47
CA THR A 1136 30.55 -33.83 -19.61
C THR A 1136 32.03 -34.21 -19.50
N ARG A 1137 32.68 -34.50 -20.63
CA ARG A 1137 34.12 -34.87 -20.64
C ARG A 1137 35.05 -33.68 -20.42
N GLU A 1138 34.63 -32.53 -20.91
CA GLU A 1138 35.35 -31.26 -20.89
C GLU A 1138 34.31 -30.14 -20.96
N LEU A 1139 34.47 -29.10 -20.15
CA LEU A 1139 33.65 -27.89 -20.19
C LEU A 1139 34.54 -26.72 -20.61
N VAL A 1140 34.16 -26.04 -21.71
CA VAL A 1140 34.93 -24.95 -22.32
C VAL A 1140 34.10 -23.67 -22.33
N ILE A 1141 34.37 -22.74 -21.41
CA ILE A 1141 33.70 -21.44 -21.35
C ILE A 1141 34.43 -20.45 -22.26
N ARG A 1142 33.71 -19.93 -23.25
CA ARG A 1142 34.22 -18.96 -24.24
C ARG A 1142 33.76 -17.54 -23.94
N LYS A 1143 32.53 -17.40 -23.45
CA LYS A 1143 31.91 -16.11 -23.15
C LYS A 1143 31.23 -16.12 -21.79
N ILE A 1144 31.27 -14.98 -21.10
CA ILE A 1144 30.55 -14.72 -19.86
C ILE A 1144 29.84 -13.38 -20.02
N ASP A 1145 28.52 -13.34 -19.84
CA ASP A 1145 27.70 -12.12 -19.98
C ASP A 1145 27.88 -11.41 -21.33
N GLY A 1146 28.10 -12.21 -22.39
CA GLY A 1146 28.34 -11.73 -23.75
C GLY A 1146 29.80 -11.34 -24.06
N LEU A 1147 30.64 -11.12 -23.06
CA LEU A 1147 32.07 -10.78 -23.20
C LEU A 1147 32.93 -12.03 -23.42
N PRO A 1148 34.01 -11.98 -24.23
CA PRO A 1148 35.02 -13.03 -24.28
C PRO A 1148 35.60 -13.31 -22.89
N VAL A 1149 35.76 -14.58 -22.53
CA VAL A 1149 36.22 -15.00 -21.18
C VAL A 1149 37.57 -14.40 -20.78
N GLY A 1150 38.42 -14.05 -21.76
CA GLY A 1150 39.73 -13.43 -21.52
C GLY A 1150 39.66 -12.00 -20.97
N GLU A 1151 38.57 -11.29 -21.28
CA GLU A 1151 38.27 -9.90 -20.91
C GLU A 1151 37.24 -9.82 -19.76
N SER A 1152 36.72 -10.96 -19.31
CA SER A 1152 35.69 -11.02 -18.27
C SER A 1152 36.30 -10.88 -16.86
N PRO A 1153 35.68 -10.10 -15.95
CA PRO A 1153 36.12 -9.99 -14.56
C PRO A 1153 36.04 -11.32 -13.80
N TRP A 1154 35.25 -12.27 -14.29
CA TRP A 1154 35.06 -13.60 -13.68
C TRP A 1154 36.19 -14.60 -13.96
N ARG A 1155 37.19 -14.21 -14.76
CA ARG A 1155 38.30 -15.08 -15.16
C ARG A 1155 39.11 -15.61 -13.97
N GLU A 1156 39.42 -14.75 -13.00
CA GLU A 1156 40.22 -15.13 -11.83
C GLU A 1156 39.47 -16.13 -10.93
N VAL A 1157 38.17 -15.91 -10.74
CA VAL A 1157 37.30 -16.78 -9.93
C VAL A 1157 37.14 -18.16 -10.58
N LEU A 1158 36.98 -18.23 -11.91
CA LEU A 1158 36.97 -19.49 -12.65
C LEU A 1158 38.31 -20.24 -12.58
N THR A 1159 39.42 -19.51 -12.62
CA THR A 1159 40.75 -20.12 -12.49
C THR A 1159 40.94 -20.71 -11.09
N ALA A 1160 40.48 -20.00 -10.04
CA ALA A 1160 40.46 -20.50 -8.66
C ALA A 1160 39.51 -21.71 -8.48
N ALA A 1161 38.46 -21.82 -9.31
CA ALA A 1161 37.55 -22.96 -9.34
C ALA A 1161 38.08 -24.17 -10.14
N GLY A 1162 39.32 -24.14 -10.62
CA GLY A 1162 39.98 -25.27 -11.30
C GLY A 1162 39.92 -25.25 -12.83
N PHE A 1163 39.47 -24.15 -13.45
CA PHE A 1163 39.55 -23.99 -14.91
C PHE A 1163 40.95 -23.52 -15.33
N SER A 1164 41.44 -24.06 -16.44
CA SER A 1164 42.75 -23.74 -17.02
C SER A 1164 42.60 -22.99 -18.34
N ALA A 1165 43.55 -22.11 -18.67
CA ALA A 1165 43.53 -21.38 -19.93
C ALA A 1165 43.84 -22.31 -21.12
N GLY A 1166 42.91 -22.39 -22.08
CA GLY A 1166 43.07 -23.14 -23.33
C GLY A 1166 42.95 -22.25 -24.58
N TYR A 1167 43.31 -22.78 -25.75
CA TYR A 1167 43.32 -22.04 -27.03
C TYR A 1167 41.95 -21.46 -27.45
N ARG A 1168 40.84 -21.99 -26.93
CA ARG A 1168 39.47 -21.58 -27.29
C ARG A 1168 38.68 -20.92 -26.15
N GLY A 1169 39.26 -20.78 -24.95
CA GLY A 1169 38.56 -20.30 -23.74
C GLY A 1169 39.13 -20.91 -22.44
N LEU A 1170 38.44 -20.73 -21.31
CA LEU A 1170 38.76 -21.40 -20.05
C LEU A 1170 38.16 -22.81 -20.04
N THR A 1171 38.95 -23.80 -19.65
CA THR A 1171 38.63 -25.20 -19.80
C THR A 1171 38.89 -25.98 -18.52
N ILE A 1172 37.93 -26.82 -18.13
CA ILE A 1172 38.10 -27.85 -17.10
C ILE A 1172 37.89 -29.24 -17.71
N ARG A 1173 38.77 -30.19 -17.36
CA ARG A 1173 38.78 -31.58 -17.86
C ARG A 1173 38.72 -32.54 -16.69
N GLY A 1174 38.01 -33.65 -16.87
CA GLY A 1174 37.98 -34.72 -15.87
C GLY A 1174 39.35 -35.38 -15.76
N ALA A 1175 39.73 -35.81 -14.56
CA ALA A 1175 40.85 -36.72 -14.40
C ALA A 1175 40.56 -37.97 -15.24
N ARG A 1176 41.53 -38.37 -16.07
CA ARG A 1176 41.39 -39.53 -16.97
C ARG A 1176 41.32 -40.85 -16.23
#